data_AF-A0A2H9TKL1-F1
#
_entry.id   AF-A0A2H9TKL1-F1
#
_cell.length_a   1.000
_cell.length_b   1.000
_cell.length_c   1.000
_cell.angle_alpha   90.00
_cell.angle_beta   90.00
_cell.angle_gamma   90.00
#
_symmetry.space_group_name_H-M   'P 1'
#
loop_
_entity.id
_entity.type
_entity.pdbx_description
1 polymer ?
#
loop_
_entity_poly.entity_id
_entity_poly.type
_entity_poly.pdbx_seq_one_letter_code
_entity_poly.pdbx_strand_id
1 'polypeptide(L)'
;MLGGGLSGGHDSENRAAQLRQSARTVTACLTRDEQQIPDPWDLLQSSYSRDYLPPGSAGEMHLQVRQVHVIPDILMAQFEGQECRCFMGLFAQIGRVWMTVDNRLFLWDYATGRDYTCFDELDQVIIDVALVKPRADIFISSIKHLLVVVTAAEIVILGVSFNSSGAETEGDLVIHRTGLHFPSDEINMLSVVGTRTGRIFAGGQDGNIYEFTYQSDEGWFTRKCRKVNKTSSALAYLTPTFLRMAQSGSAIVSLAFDAGRDLLYALGEDSSIQAFHLGKFDNAFDKIGHASDIFERASSLCPTGVLNKKSFKVAAISAVGLEDSAFVHLVAITTCGIKLYFTTLKRDERAYSRNQIIASSSLPVTFEMIHVRLPAEEGRQRDARRMFNAWNPNIHTALYRNGVMLAASAISNQEDIVLATILNQSVAMTSGRGGSLECVSEVKIEGKIWDIAELSQPECSTVPKVSASFHEATSPLVTQFRRFLLLSNSGVYSVSKSSPVEELQKLLVDSNGNMESEHLRHFFESYSADQGCFLSIVLACSVQSSWKSFGSSSYRPSMDSKTSANLALWSVNAMIRHGGEPRVAQTAISGVDYIGTGSVLNFPTYGSRIEYEFSNLHRGLYLYFARLVGSFWNQPVQSFSEPQTDILMALHSYCEFLERNPGLASRTLLTSNAPAKHIVSREIQMKLDEAYNAENQSIRTLVWLVKATLELLSFLSICRDYHILEPALRSSHDIQKIEFEELIATPRGRDLVSDIATALVQKQLKMRASVDSLCQILLQRCPTFFGEGEIVIFQGTECLERALQTRDSAERNLQLQESLKLFLRGCSSMSLATLSEISQKYQSLAFFPGLIELGLCSAQSRDTDNIALAAFRAPNIQLNTQQQEIINSREGIYSFIFEALKAVHGIEARSISALVGQIGTFVFIVFMV
;
A
#
# COMPACT_ATOMS: atom_id res chain seq x y z
N MET A 1 7.07 12.64 32.42
CA MET A 1 6.37 12.36 33.70
C MET A 1 4.96 11.83 33.42
N LEU A 2 4.85 10.54 33.05
CA LEU A 2 3.57 9.85 32.85
C LEU A 2 3.64 8.46 33.51
N GLY A 3 4.12 8.43 34.76
CA GLY A 3 4.05 7.27 35.63
C GLY A 3 3.09 7.58 36.77
N GLY A 4 1.79 7.47 36.50
CA GLY A 4 0.74 7.54 37.52
C GLY A 4 0.23 6.12 37.76
N GLY A 5 0.54 5.59 38.94
CA GLY A 5 0.18 4.24 39.35
C GLY A 5 -1.33 4.01 39.39
N LEU A 6 -1.67 2.80 38.96
CA LEU A 6 -2.86 1.98 39.21
C LEU A 6 -3.85 2.52 40.27
N SER A 7 -5.04 2.90 39.80
CA SER A 7 -6.29 2.83 40.56
C SER A 7 -7.40 2.29 39.65
N GLY A 8 -7.98 1.13 40.01
CA GLY A 8 -9.33 0.66 39.69
C GLY A 8 -9.68 0.35 38.22
N GLY A 9 -10.18 -0.86 37.95
CA GLY A 9 -10.57 -1.38 36.62
C GLY A 9 -11.51 -0.50 35.75
N HIS A 10 -12.08 0.56 36.31
CA HIS A 10 -12.90 1.54 35.59
C HIS A 10 -12.08 2.41 34.59
N ASP A 11 -10.80 2.68 34.89
CA ASP A 11 -9.90 3.43 33.99
C ASP A 11 -9.35 2.57 32.85
N SER A 12 -9.15 1.27 33.08
CA SER A 12 -8.70 0.33 32.05
C SER A 12 -9.78 0.02 31.02
N GLU A 13 -11.03 -0.17 31.46
CA GLU A 13 -12.17 -0.40 30.55
C GLU A 13 -12.46 0.83 29.69
N ASN A 14 -12.40 2.03 30.27
CA ASN A 14 -12.60 3.28 29.54
C ASN A 14 -11.49 3.52 28.50
N ARG A 15 -10.23 3.23 28.84
CA ARG A 15 -9.10 3.28 27.88
C ARG A 15 -9.25 2.25 26.75
N ALA A 16 -9.68 1.03 27.06
CA ALA A 16 -9.92 0.01 26.05
C ALA A 16 -11.07 0.41 25.10
N ALA A 17 -12.14 1.01 25.63
CA ALA A 17 -13.24 1.54 24.82
C ALA A 17 -12.77 2.67 23.88
N GLN A 18 -11.92 3.58 24.38
CA GLN A 18 -11.34 4.65 23.57
C GLN A 18 -10.46 4.11 22.44
N LEU A 19 -9.60 3.11 22.71
CA LEU A 19 -8.81 2.47 21.65
C LEU A 19 -9.67 1.86 20.56
N ARG A 20 -10.73 1.14 20.93
CA ARG A 20 -11.65 0.55 19.94
C ARG A 20 -12.29 1.63 19.09
N GLN A 21 -12.63 2.78 19.66
CA GLN A 21 -13.17 3.89 18.90
C GLN A 21 -12.14 4.47 17.92
N SER A 22 -10.88 4.66 18.34
CA SER A 22 -9.80 5.11 17.46
C SER A 22 -9.51 4.11 16.36
N ALA A 23 -9.45 2.81 16.69
CA ALA A 23 -9.22 1.73 15.73
C ALA A 23 -10.34 1.65 14.67
N ARG A 24 -11.61 1.73 15.09
CA ARG A 24 -12.75 1.87 14.18
C ARG A 24 -12.66 3.11 13.29
N THR A 25 -12.12 4.22 13.80
CA THR A 25 -11.92 5.44 13.01
C THR A 25 -10.88 5.21 11.92
N VAL A 26 -9.79 4.48 12.21
CA VAL A 26 -8.79 4.06 11.23
C VAL A 26 -9.41 3.16 10.15
N THR A 27 -10.16 2.15 10.56
CA THR A 27 -10.84 1.22 9.63
C THR A 27 -11.89 1.94 8.78
N ALA A 28 -12.60 2.93 9.34
CA ALA A 28 -13.50 3.79 8.59
C ALA A 28 -12.75 4.69 7.57
N CYS A 29 -11.57 5.19 7.91
CA CYS A 29 -10.70 5.92 6.97
C CYS A 29 -10.26 5.02 5.80
N LEU A 30 -9.80 3.80 6.09
CA LEU A 30 -9.40 2.83 5.06
C LEU A 30 -10.57 2.46 4.14
N THR A 31 -11.73 2.16 4.73
CA THR A 31 -12.95 1.84 3.97
C THR A 31 -13.38 3.03 3.09
N ARG A 32 -13.24 4.26 3.60
CA ARG A 32 -13.53 5.47 2.83
C ARG A 32 -12.56 5.64 1.67
N ASP A 33 -11.26 5.48 1.89
CA ASP A 33 -10.25 5.54 0.82
C ASP A 33 -10.56 4.50 -0.27
N GLU A 34 -10.96 3.27 0.08
CA GLU A 34 -11.38 2.23 -0.89
C GLU A 34 -12.65 2.59 -1.68
N GLN A 35 -13.64 3.20 -1.03
CA GLN A 35 -14.92 3.58 -1.65
C GLN A 35 -14.83 4.88 -2.47
N GLN A 36 -13.90 5.77 -2.13
CA GLN A 36 -13.70 7.06 -2.78
C GLN A 36 -12.86 6.98 -4.06
N ILE A 37 -12.44 5.79 -4.50
CA ILE A 37 -11.71 5.61 -5.76
C ILE A 37 -12.71 5.53 -6.92
N PRO A 38 -13.00 6.61 -7.66
CA PRO A 38 -13.76 6.48 -8.89
C PRO A 38 -12.95 5.66 -9.89
N ASP A 39 -13.60 4.76 -10.61
CA ASP A 39 -12.98 4.18 -11.78
C ASP A 39 -12.73 5.32 -12.79
N PRO A 40 -11.60 5.33 -13.55
CA PRO A 40 -11.42 6.31 -14.62
C PRO A 40 -12.63 6.38 -15.56
N TRP A 41 -13.34 5.26 -15.76
CA TRP A 41 -14.60 5.22 -16.50
C TRP A 41 -15.72 6.09 -15.89
N ASP A 42 -15.86 6.12 -14.56
CA ASP A 42 -16.87 6.92 -13.87
C ASP A 42 -16.66 8.44 -14.07
N LEU A 43 -15.44 8.83 -14.43
CA LEU A 43 -15.06 10.20 -14.78
C LEU A 43 -15.39 10.52 -16.24
N LEU A 44 -15.50 9.51 -17.12
CA LEU A 44 -15.83 9.64 -18.54
C LEU A 44 -17.35 9.56 -18.75
N GLN A 45 -18.09 10.57 -18.28
CA GLN A 45 -19.57 10.53 -18.24
C GLN A 45 -20.28 10.84 -19.57
N SER A 46 -19.52 11.26 -20.59
CA SER A 46 -20.02 11.62 -21.92
C SER A 46 -19.40 10.74 -23.00
N SER A 47 -19.95 10.74 -24.22
CA SER A 47 -19.34 10.04 -25.36
C SER A 47 -18.01 10.68 -25.82
N TYR A 48 -17.81 11.96 -25.50
CA TYR A 48 -16.56 12.66 -25.74
C TYR A 48 -16.32 13.75 -24.69
N SER A 49 -15.07 14.10 -24.43
CA SER A 49 -14.74 15.19 -23.50
C SER A 49 -13.53 16.01 -23.98
N ARG A 50 -13.44 17.26 -23.51
CA ARG A 50 -12.37 18.22 -23.86
C ARG A 50 -11.86 19.03 -22.65
N ASP A 51 -12.50 18.98 -21.50
CA ASP A 51 -12.17 19.89 -20.41
C ASP A 51 -10.84 19.48 -19.77
N TYR A 52 -9.87 20.41 -19.69
CA TYR A 52 -8.58 20.24 -18.98
C TYR A 52 -8.47 21.24 -17.83
N LEU A 53 -7.62 20.96 -16.85
CA LEU A 53 -7.35 21.93 -15.77
C LEU A 53 -6.56 23.10 -16.39
N PRO A 54 -7.02 24.36 -16.22
CA PRO A 54 -6.32 25.49 -16.79
C PRO A 54 -4.96 25.68 -16.10
N PRO A 55 -3.94 26.18 -16.83
CA PRO A 55 -2.62 26.41 -16.27
C PRO A 55 -2.67 27.44 -15.14
N GLY A 56 -1.92 27.20 -14.07
CA GLY A 56 -1.91 27.99 -12.84
C GLY A 56 -3.02 27.67 -11.84
N SER A 57 -3.85 26.65 -12.10
CA SER A 57 -4.89 26.20 -11.15
C SER A 57 -4.28 25.46 -9.96
N ALA A 58 -4.92 25.52 -8.80
CA ALA A 58 -4.55 24.68 -7.67
C ALA A 58 -4.73 23.19 -8.02
N GLY A 59 -3.74 22.37 -7.69
CA GLY A 59 -3.68 20.98 -8.12
C GLY A 59 -3.11 20.76 -9.52
N GLU A 60 -2.44 21.76 -10.11
CA GLU A 60 -1.72 21.55 -11.36
C GLU A 60 -0.54 20.60 -11.15
N MET A 61 -0.54 19.51 -11.93
CA MET A 61 0.53 18.52 -11.91
C MET A 61 1.37 18.66 -13.18
N HIS A 62 2.68 18.80 -13.01
CA HIS A 62 3.65 18.93 -14.10
C HIS A 62 4.59 17.74 -14.13
N LEU A 63 5.11 17.44 -15.32
CA LEU A 63 6.27 16.58 -15.45
C LEU A 63 7.55 17.36 -15.19
N GLN A 64 8.46 16.76 -14.46
CA GLN A 64 9.77 17.29 -14.18
C GLN A 64 10.85 16.28 -14.58
N VAL A 65 11.82 16.74 -15.37
CA VAL A 65 13.04 15.99 -15.64
C VAL A 65 13.88 15.99 -14.36
N ARG A 66 14.12 14.81 -13.80
CA ARG A 66 14.88 14.63 -12.57
C ARG A 66 16.36 14.38 -12.83
N GLN A 67 16.63 13.56 -13.83
CA GLN A 67 17.98 13.13 -14.15
C GLN A 67 18.08 12.81 -15.64
N VAL A 68 19.26 13.04 -16.20
CA VAL A 68 19.60 12.66 -17.57
C VAL A 68 20.83 11.76 -17.50
N HIS A 69 20.70 10.55 -18.04
CA HIS A 69 21.79 9.60 -18.18
C HIS A 69 22.27 9.61 -19.62
N VAL A 70 23.50 10.05 -19.84
CA VAL A 70 24.09 10.16 -21.19
C VAL A 70 24.43 8.76 -21.72
N ILE A 71 24.29 8.55 -23.02
CA ILE A 71 24.73 7.31 -23.67
C ILE A 71 26.27 7.24 -23.63
N PRO A 72 26.87 6.14 -23.16
CA PRO A 72 28.32 5.97 -23.14
C PRO A 72 28.98 6.23 -24.50
N ASP A 73 30.10 6.98 -24.53
CA ASP A 73 30.80 7.36 -25.77
C ASP A 73 31.17 6.18 -26.66
N ILE A 74 31.50 5.03 -26.04
CA ILE A 74 31.83 3.79 -26.76
C ILE A 74 30.65 3.31 -27.62
N LEU A 75 29.42 3.46 -27.12
CA LEU A 75 28.20 3.12 -27.83
C LEU A 75 27.87 4.17 -28.90
N MET A 76 28.10 5.45 -28.60
CA MET A 76 27.92 6.53 -29.58
C MET A 76 28.84 6.37 -30.79
N ALA A 77 30.10 5.93 -30.58
CA ALA A 77 31.00 5.63 -31.69
C ALA A 77 30.51 4.47 -32.58
N GLN A 78 29.81 3.48 -32.01
CA GLN A 78 29.17 2.42 -32.80
C GLN A 78 27.94 2.93 -33.55
N PHE A 79 27.17 3.83 -32.92
CA PHE A 79 26.01 4.48 -33.54
C PHE A 79 26.41 5.32 -34.75
N GLU A 80 27.50 6.10 -34.65
CA GLU A 80 28.02 6.92 -35.75
C GLU A 80 28.59 6.09 -36.91
N GLY A 81 29.05 4.87 -36.63
CA GLY A 81 29.59 3.93 -37.62
C GLY A 81 28.56 3.06 -38.34
N GLN A 82 27.26 3.35 -38.22
CA GLN A 82 26.17 2.55 -38.79
C GLN A 82 26.21 2.47 -40.33
N GLU A 83 26.00 1.27 -40.89
CA GLU A 83 25.89 1.07 -42.34
C GLU A 83 24.42 0.99 -42.83
N CYS A 84 23.52 0.35 -42.08
CA CYS A 84 22.13 0.13 -42.51
C CYS A 84 21.06 0.68 -41.55
N ARG A 85 20.90 0.11 -40.34
CA ARG A 85 19.80 0.47 -39.41
C ARG A 85 20.22 0.43 -37.95
N CYS A 86 19.68 1.37 -37.18
CA CYS A 86 19.79 1.40 -35.73
C CYS A 86 18.40 1.53 -35.09
N PHE A 87 18.18 0.72 -34.06
CA PHE A 87 16.99 0.75 -33.20
C PHE A 87 17.45 0.77 -31.75
N MET A 88 16.64 1.38 -30.90
CA MET A 88 16.91 1.44 -29.47
C MET A 88 15.61 1.27 -28.71
N GLY A 89 15.69 0.73 -27.49
CA GLY A 89 14.53 0.61 -26.62
C GLY A 89 14.90 0.36 -25.17
N LEU A 90 13.88 0.32 -24.32
CA LEU A 90 14.03 0.21 -22.88
C LEU A 90 13.53 -1.14 -22.37
N PHE A 91 14.35 -1.79 -21.56
CA PHE A 91 13.92 -2.88 -20.69
C PHE A 91 13.88 -2.41 -19.24
N ALA A 92 12.93 -1.53 -18.94
CA ALA A 92 12.76 -0.93 -17.61
C ALA A 92 12.60 -1.98 -16.50
N GLN A 93 12.04 -3.17 -16.81
CA GLN A 93 11.85 -4.28 -15.89
C GLN A 93 13.16 -4.85 -15.32
N ILE A 94 14.25 -4.75 -16.08
CA ILE A 94 15.58 -5.24 -15.70
C ILE A 94 16.61 -4.11 -15.58
N GLY A 95 16.18 -2.85 -15.64
CA GLY A 95 17.07 -1.71 -15.53
C GLY A 95 18.08 -1.63 -16.69
N ARG A 96 17.69 -1.98 -17.92
CA ARG A 96 18.61 -1.97 -19.08
C ARG A 96 18.06 -1.19 -20.27
N VAL A 97 18.96 -0.63 -21.07
CA VAL A 97 18.69 -0.13 -22.42
C VAL A 97 19.25 -1.13 -23.41
N TRP A 98 18.62 -1.26 -24.56
CA TRP A 98 19.17 -1.99 -25.69
C TRP A 98 19.33 -1.08 -26.91
N MET A 99 20.35 -1.38 -27.71
CA MET A 99 20.61 -0.73 -29.00
C MET A 99 21.05 -1.79 -30.00
N THR A 100 20.49 -1.76 -31.20
CA THR A 100 20.94 -2.60 -32.30
C THR A 100 21.71 -1.75 -33.31
N VAL A 101 22.87 -2.21 -33.74
CA VAL A 101 23.56 -1.64 -34.91
C VAL A 101 23.71 -2.76 -35.91
N ASP A 102 22.90 -2.71 -36.97
CA ASP A 102 22.78 -3.74 -38.01
C ASP A 102 22.44 -5.12 -37.43
N ASN A 103 23.41 -6.03 -37.30
CA ASN A 103 23.25 -7.39 -36.76
C ASN A 103 23.73 -7.54 -35.31
N ARG A 104 24.24 -6.48 -34.68
CA ARG A 104 24.79 -6.53 -33.32
C ARG A 104 23.81 -5.91 -32.32
N LEU A 105 23.64 -6.56 -31.18
CA LEU A 105 22.79 -6.13 -30.08
C LEU A 105 23.64 -5.74 -28.87
N PHE A 106 23.49 -4.52 -28.39
CA PHE A 106 24.15 -3.99 -27.20
C PHE A 106 23.12 -3.78 -26.10
N LEU A 107 23.47 -4.17 -24.87
CA LEU A 107 22.70 -3.87 -23.66
C LEU A 107 23.62 -3.24 -22.61
N TRP A 108 23.07 -2.29 -21.85
CA TRP A 108 23.77 -1.65 -20.73
C TRP A 108 22.81 -1.14 -19.66
N ASP A 109 23.33 -0.91 -18.46
CA ASP A 109 22.59 -0.27 -17.38
C ASP A 109 22.51 1.24 -17.61
N TYR A 110 21.29 1.78 -17.73
CA TYR A 110 21.10 3.23 -17.90
C TYR A 110 21.50 4.02 -16.65
N ALA A 111 21.41 3.45 -15.45
CA ALA A 111 21.63 4.18 -14.22
C ALA A 111 23.13 4.48 -14.03
N THR A 112 23.96 3.46 -14.20
CA THR A 112 25.42 3.56 -14.02
C THR A 112 26.19 3.82 -15.31
N GLY A 113 25.59 3.53 -16.48
CA GLY A 113 26.30 3.51 -17.76
C GLY A 113 27.32 2.36 -17.88
N ARG A 114 27.27 1.36 -16.99
CA ARG A 114 28.15 0.19 -16.95
C ARG A 114 27.38 -1.07 -17.38
N ASP A 115 27.93 -2.25 -17.07
CA ASP A 115 27.36 -3.55 -17.42
C ASP A 115 27.09 -3.71 -18.92
N TYR A 116 28.15 -3.47 -19.70
CA TYR A 116 28.09 -3.54 -21.14
C TYR A 116 28.11 -5.00 -21.60
N THR A 117 27.06 -5.41 -22.31
CA THR A 117 26.95 -6.73 -22.94
C THR A 117 26.68 -6.56 -24.43
N CYS A 118 27.43 -7.27 -25.27
CA CYS A 118 27.25 -7.32 -26.71
C CYS A 118 26.91 -8.75 -27.16
N PHE A 119 25.93 -8.87 -28.06
CA PHE A 119 25.63 -10.10 -28.77
C PHE A 119 25.75 -9.83 -30.28
N ASP A 120 26.75 -10.44 -30.91
CA ASP A 120 27.18 -10.15 -32.29
C ASP A 120 27.21 -11.40 -33.19
N GLU A 121 26.47 -12.44 -32.81
CA GLU A 121 26.49 -13.75 -33.47
C GLU A 121 25.41 -13.93 -34.54
N LEU A 122 24.72 -12.85 -34.92
CA LEU A 122 23.64 -12.88 -35.90
C LEU A 122 24.18 -12.53 -37.28
N ASP A 123 23.71 -13.22 -38.31
CA ASP A 123 24.16 -12.96 -39.69
C ASP A 123 23.33 -11.88 -40.39
N GLN A 124 22.15 -11.57 -39.86
CA GLN A 124 21.16 -10.70 -40.49
C GLN A 124 20.80 -9.52 -39.60
N VAL A 125 20.33 -8.44 -40.23
CA VAL A 125 19.91 -7.22 -39.55
C VAL A 125 18.77 -7.52 -38.58
N ILE A 126 18.89 -6.98 -37.37
CA ILE A 126 17.88 -7.08 -36.31
C ILE A 126 16.72 -6.13 -36.65
N ILE A 127 15.50 -6.65 -36.55
CA ILE A 127 14.25 -5.93 -36.82
C ILE A 127 13.58 -5.50 -35.52
N ASP A 128 13.51 -6.40 -34.54
CA ASP A 128 12.88 -6.16 -33.24
C ASP A 128 13.56 -6.98 -32.14
N VAL A 129 13.50 -6.47 -30.91
CA VAL A 129 14.04 -7.13 -29.72
C VAL A 129 13.03 -7.00 -28.58
N ALA A 130 12.63 -8.12 -27.99
CA ALA A 130 11.66 -8.14 -26.90
C ALA A 130 12.18 -8.93 -25.69
N LEU A 131 11.87 -8.42 -24.50
CA LEU A 131 12.10 -9.11 -23.24
C LEU A 131 10.81 -9.82 -22.80
N VAL A 132 10.88 -11.12 -22.55
CA VAL A 132 9.71 -11.94 -22.19
C VAL A 132 10.01 -12.82 -20.98
N LYS A 133 8.95 -13.26 -20.27
CA LYS A 133 9.10 -14.26 -19.20
C LYS A 133 9.28 -15.66 -19.81
N PRO A 134 10.12 -16.53 -19.22
CA PRO A 134 10.18 -17.93 -19.61
C PRO A 134 8.91 -18.66 -19.19
N ARG A 135 8.55 -19.70 -19.95
CA ARG A 135 7.60 -20.72 -19.49
C ARG A 135 8.14 -21.43 -18.26
N ALA A 136 7.26 -21.69 -17.30
CA ALA A 136 7.59 -22.45 -16.10
C ALA A 136 8.18 -23.82 -16.49
N ASP A 137 9.15 -24.28 -15.70
CA ASP A 137 9.77 -25.61 -15.78
C ASP A 137 10.58 -25.94 -17.06
N ILE A 138 10.81 -24.98 -17.96
CA ILE A 138 11.65 -25.19 -19.17
C ILE A 138 13.12 -24.86 -18.93
N PHE A 139 13.40 -23.79 -18.18
CA PHE A 139 14.75 -23.29 -17.96
C PHE A 139 15.17 -23.45 -16.49
N ILE A 140 16.48 -23.46 -16.25
CA ILE A 140 17.02 -23.40 -14.89
C ILE A 140 16.56 -22.12 -14.18
N SER A 141 16.42 -22.18 -12.86
CA SER A 141 15.86 -21.09 -12.05
C SER A 141 16.64 -19.77 -12.09
N SER A 142 17.89 -19.78 -12.57
CA SER A 142 18.69 -18.56 -12.77
C SER A 142 18.27 -17.76 -14.00
N ILE A 143 17.60 -18.36 -14.99
CA ILE A 143 17.08 -17.68 -16.18
C ILE A 143 15.68 -17.15 -15.85
N LYS A 144 15.59 -15.86 -15.54
CA LYS A 144 14.32 -15.20 -15.16
C LYS A 144 13.64 -14.51 -16.33
N HIS A 145 14.39 -14.18 -17.37
CA HIS A 145 13.89 -13.53 -18.57
C HIS A 145 14.48 -14.19 -19.82
N LEU A 146 13.77 -14.09 -20.92
CA LEU A 146 14.25 -14.46 -22.25
C LEU A 146 14.31 -13.21 -23.12
N LEU A 147 15.35 -13.13 -23.93
CA LEU A 147 15.52 -12.11 -24.95
C LEU A 147 15.16 -12.73 -26.31
N VAL A 148 14.11 -12.21 -26.93
CA VAL A 148 13.66 -12.62 -28.27
C VAL A 148 14.26 -11.64 -29.26
N VAL A 149 15.17 -12.11 -30.10
CA VAL A 149 15.83 -11.30 -31.13
C VAL A 149 15.29 -11.70 -32.49
N VAL A 150 14.65 -10.75 -33.18
CA VAL A 150 14.04 -10.97 -34.49
C VAL A 150 14.97 -10.41 -35.56
N THR A 151 15.30 -11.24 -36.55
CA THR A 151 16.03 -10.83 -37.76
C THR A 151 15.19 -11.07 -39.01
N ALA A 152 15.69 -10.63 -40.17
CA ALA A 152 15.06 -10.91 -41.45
C ALA A 152 14.97 -12.42 -41.79
N ALA A 153 15.87 -13.26 -41.25
CA ALA A 153 15.92 -14.69 -41.56
C ALA A 153 15.35 -15.58 -40.44
N GLU A 154 15.54 -15.20 -39.19
CA GLU A 154 15.15 -16.03 -38.05
C GLU A 154 14.84 -15.23 -36.78
N ILE A 155 14.16 -15.89 -35.85
CA ILE A 155 13.87 -15.42 -34.49
C ILE A 155 14.68 -16.29 -33.53
N VAL A 156 15.55 -15.69 -32.74
CA VAL A 156 16.44 -16.36 -31.79
C VAL A 156 16.00 -16.07 -30.35
N ILE A 157 15.95 -17.09 -29.50
CA ILE A 157 15.62 -16.96 -28.07
C ILE A 157 16.89 -17.11 -27.24
N LEU A 158 17.21 -16.13 -26.42
CA LEU A 158 18.37 -16.13 -25.53
C LEU A 158 17.88 -16.08 -24.07
N GLY A 159 18.58 -16.75 -23.17
CA GLY A 159 18.33 -16.69 -21.73
C GLY A 159 19.04 -15.49 -21.11
N VAL A 160 18.42 -14.81 -20.15
CA VAL A 160 19.02 -13.68 -19.43
C VAL A 160 19.11 -14.02 -17.95
N SER A 161 20.30 -13.85 -17.38
CA SER A 161 20.57 -13.97 -15.94
C SER A 161 21.44 -12.81 -15.45
N PHE A 162 21.51 -12.62 -14.13
CA PHE A 162 22.37 -11.63 -13.49
C PHE A 162 23.40 -12.31 -12.59
N ASN A 163 24.66 -11.91 -12.69
CA ASN A 163 25.72 -12.35 -11.79
C ASN A 163 25.66 -11.53 -10.48
N SER A 164 24.88 -11.95 -9.47
CA SER A 164 24.95 -11.33 -8.15
C SER A 164 24.60 -12.23 -6.97
N SER A 165 25.10 -11.81 -5.80
CA SER A 165 24.83 -12.35 -4.47
C SER A 165 23.79 -11.50 -3.71
N GLY A 166 22.84 -10.87 -4.42
CA GLY A 166 21.89 -9.86 -3.90
C GLY A 166 20.58 -9.77 -4.70
N ALA A 167 19.94 -8.58 -4.73
CA ALA A 167 18.62 -8.35 -5.31
C ALA A 167 18.53 -8.79 -6.80
N GLU A 168 17.33 -9.17 -7.24
CA GLU A 168 17.10 -9.99 -8.44
C GLU A 168 17.51 -9.36 -9.79
N THR A 169 17.79 -8.06 -9.82
CA THR A 169 18.17 -7.28 -11.02
C THR A 169 19.46 -6.47 -10.82
N GLU A 170 20.13 -6.63 -9.69
CA GLU A 170 21.44 -6.02 -9.43
C GLU A 170 22.53 -6.99 -9.88
N GLY A 171 23.56 -6.50 -10.57
CA GLY A 171 24.69 -7.31 -11.07
C GLY A 171 24.88 -7.24 -12.57
N ASP A 172 25.93 -7.90 -13.06
CA ASP A 172 26.28 -7.92 -14.48
C ASP A 172 25.34 -8.86 -15.24
N LEU A 173 24.79 -8.37 -16.35
CA LEU A 173 23.88 -9.11 -17.22
C LEU A 173 24.67 -10.15 -18.01
N VAL A 174 24.16 -11.38 -18.02
CA VAL A 174 24.74 -12.48 -18.80
C VAL A 174 23.68 -13.05 -19.74
N ILE A 175 24.04 -13.11 -21.02
CA ILE A 175 23.24 -13.72 -22.08
C ILE A 175 23.67 -15.18 -22.25
N HIS A 176 22.69 -16.09 -22.20
CA HIS A 176 22.86 -17.53 -22.37
C HIS A 176 22.24 -18.00 -23.68
N ARG A 177 22.99 -18.74 -24.49
CA ARG A 177 22.44 -19.36 -25.70
C ARG A 177 21.51 -20.52 -25.31
N THR A 178 20.26 -20.49 -25.77
CA THR A 178 19.31 -21.58 -25.51
C THR A 178 19.29 -22.63 -26.64
N GLY A 179 19.81 -22.28 -27.82
CA GLY A 179 19.70 -23.06 -29.05
C GLY A 179 18.31 -23.04 -29.70
N LEU A 180 17.34 -22.32 -29.12
CA LEU A 180 15.99 -22.18 -29.67
C LEU A 180 15.98 -21.07 -30.73
N HIS A 181 15.62 -21.44 -31.96
CA HIS A 181 15.44 -20.52 -33.08
C HIS A 181 14.21 -20.92 -33.91
N PHE A 182 13.65 -19.96 -34.64
CA PHE A 182 12.49 -20.13 -35.51
C PHE A 182 12.74 -19.44 -36.85
N PRO A 183 12.43 -20.05 -38.00
CA PRO A 183 12.57 -19.38 -39.29
C PRO A 183 11.57 -18.21 -39.43
N SER A 184 12.00 -17.12 -40.04
CA SER A 184 11.13 -15.99 -40.39
C SER A 184 10.15 -16.35 -41.52
N ASP A 185 10.50 -17.33 -42.35
CA ASP A 185 9.77 -17.75 -43.56
C ASP A 185 9.50 -16.57 -44.52
N GLU A 186 10.48 -15.68 -44.68
CA GLU A 186 10.39 -14.45 -45.49
C GLU A 186 9.35 -13.43 -44.99
N ILE A 187 8.86 -13.58 -43.76
CA ILE A 187 7.93 -12.66 -43.12
C ILE A 187 8.68 -11.93 -42.00
N ASN A 188 8.84 -10.62 -42.17
CA ASN A 188 9.38 -9.78 -41.12
C ASN A 188 8.38 -9.70 -39.97
N MET A 189 8.79 -10.12 -38.79
CA MET A 189 8.03 -9.91 -37.56
C MET A 189 8.36 -8.51 -37.05
N LEU A 190 7.36 -7.66 -36.89
CA LEU A 190 7.53 -6.23 -36.62
C LEU A 190 7.30 -5.85 -35.16
N SER A 191 6.65 -6.72 -34.39
CA SER A 191 6.39 -6.50 -32.97
C SER A 191 6.25 -7.83 -32.25
N VAL A 192 6.93 -7.99 -31.12
CA VAL A 192 6.89 -9.19 -30.28
C VAL A 192 6.38 -8.86 -28.88
N VAL A 193 5.53 -9.71 -28.31
CA VAL A 193 5.07 -9.60 -26.91
C VAL A 193 5.06 -10.97 -26.21
N GLY A 194 5.47 -10.95 -24.94
CA GLY A 194 5.41 -12.11 -24.06
C GLY A 194 4.24 -12.03 -23.07
N THR A 195 3.66 -13.18 -22.74
CA THR A 195 2.64 -13.31 -21.69
C THR A 195 3.26 -13.66 -20.34
N ARG A 196 2.48 -13.54 -19.24
CA ARG A 196 2.94 -13.93 -17.90
C ARG A 196 3.25 -15.42 -17.76
N THR A 197 2.65 -16.27 -18.60
CA THR A 197 2.90 -17.73 -18.64
C THR A 197 4.05 -18.10 -19.57
N GLY A 198 4.67 -17.14 -20.25
CA GLY A 198 5.81 -17.34 -21.15
C GLY A 198 5.46 -17.73 -22.59
N ARG A 199 4.18 -17.62 -22.99
CA ARG A 199 3.78 -17.66 -24.42
C ARG A 199 4.31 -16.41 -25.13
N ILE A 200 4.81 -16.58 -26.35
CA ILE A 200 5.41 -15.51 -27.16
C ILE A 200 4.59 -15.33 -28.42
N PHE A 201 4.13 -14.11 -28.68
CA PHE A 201 3.37 -13.74 -29.86
C PHE A 201 4.11 -12.69 -30.69
N ALA A 202 3.95 -12.73 -32.00
CA ALA A 202 4.51 -11.73 -32.89
C ALA A 202 3.55 -11.34 -34.02
N GLY A 203 3.59 -10.06 -34.39
CA GLY A 203 2.87 -9.49 -35.52
C GLY A 203 3.74 -9.51 -36.78
N GLY A 204 3.23 -10.11 -37.85
CA GLY A 204 3.91 -10.17 -39.14
C GLY A 204 3.57 -8.98 -40.05
N GLN A 205 4.51 -8.67 -40.95
CA GLN A 205 4.31 -7.72 -42.04
C GLN A 205 3.16 -8.13 -43.00
N ASP A 206 2.78 -9.40 -42.99
CA ASP A 206 1.67 -9.96 -43.75
C ASP A 206 0.28 -9.77 -43.09
N GLY A 207 0.24 -9.09 -41.95
CA GLY A 207 -0.99 -8.81 -41.20
C GLY A 207 -1.47 -9.97 -40.32
N ASN A 208 -0.64 -11.00 -40.13
CA ASN A 208 -0.96 -12.16 -39.28
C ASN A 208 -0.30 -12.09 -37.90
N ILE A 209 -0.86 -12.85 -36.95
CA ILE A 209 -0.28 -13.07 -35.63
C ILE A 209 0.24 -14.50 -35.54
N TYR A 210 1.47 -14.62 -35.07
CA TYR A 210 2.19 -15.88 -34.89
C TYR A 210 2.42 -16.15 -33.41
N GLU A 211 2.29 -17.41 -32.99
CA GLU A 211 2.72 -17.90 -31.68
C GLU A 211 3.99 -18.74 -31.83
N PHE A 212 5.02 -18.42 -31.06
CA PHE A 212 6.26 -19.19 -30.98
C PHE A 212 6.22 -20.09 -29.74
N THR A 213 6.03 -21.38 -29.98
CA THR A 213 5.96 -22.41 -28.94
C THR A 213 7.31 -23.13 -28.82
N TYR A 214 7.76 -23.32 -27.59
CA TYR A 214 9.04 -23.96 -27.26
C TYR A 214 8.88 -24.90 -26.05
N GLN A 215 9.65 -25.99 -26.03
CA GLN A 215 9.62 -27.03 -24.99
C GLN A 215 11.04 -27.57 -24.69
N SER A 216 11.22 -28.24 -23.54
CA SER A 216 12.52 -28.78 -23.10
C SER A 216 12.98 -29.97 -23.95
N ASP A 217 12.08 -30.92 -24.21
CA ASP A 217 12.37 -32.20 -24.86
C ASP A 217 11.81 -32.30 -26.27
N GLU A 218 12.54 -32.95 -27.17
CA GLU A 218 12.05 -33.30 -28.51
C GLU A 218 11.35 -34.67 -28.45
N GLY A 219 10.05 -34.71 -28.77
CA GLY A 219 9.29 -35.95 -28.83
C GLY A 219 9.27 -36.52 -30.24
N TRP A 220 8.98 -37.83 -30.37
CA TRP A 220 8.85 -38.51 -31.66
C TRP A 220 7.83 -37.84 -32.61
N PHE A 221 6.84 -37.12 -32.05
CA PHE A 221 5.81 -36.40 -32.80
C PHE A 221 5.74 -34.89 -32.47
N THR A 222 6.66 -34.36 -31.66
CA THR A 222 6.61 -32.96 -31.18
C THR A 222 7.99 -32.30 -31.24
N ARG A 223 8.11 -31.26 -32.07
CA ARG A 223 9.36 -30.50 -32.25
C ARG A 223 9.64 -29.58 -31.06
N LYS A 224 10.92 -29.35 -30.79
CA LYS A 224 11.39 -28.43 -29.72
C LYS A 224 10.94 -26.98 -29.93
N CYS A 225 10.90 -26.52 -31.18
CA CYS A 225 10.43 -25.20 -31.59
C CYS A 225 9.33 -25.34 -32.64
N ARG A 226 8.21 -24.62 -32.47
CA ARG A 226 7.15 -24.54 -33.48
C ARG A 226 6.58 -23.12 -33.57
N LYS A 227 6.59 -22.57 -34.79
CA LYS A 227 5.90 -21.35 -35.20
C LYS A 227 4.49 -21.69 -35.67
N VAL A 228 3.48 -21.04 -35.11
CA VAL A 228 2.07 -21.30 -35.40
C VAL A 228 1.40 -20.01 -35.82
N ASN A 229 0.88 -19.94 -37.05
CA ASN A 229 0.02 -18.83 -37.46
C ASN A 229 -1.36 -18.98 -36.80
N LYS A 230 -1.80 -17.96 -36.07
CA LYS A 230 -3.05 -17.96 -35.30
C LYS A 230 -4.22 -17.26 -35.99
N THR A 231 -3.94 -16.44 -36.99
CA THR A 231 -4.97 -15.61 -37.66
C THR A 231 -5.25 -16.05 -39.09
N SER A 232 -4.38 -16.84 -39.72
CA SER A 232 -4.63 -17.39 -41.04
C SER A 232 -5.79 -18.38 -41.01
N SER A 233 -6.77 -18.22 -41.90
CA SER A 233 -7.81 -19.24 -42.10
C SER A 233 -7.21 -20.51 -42.70
N ALA A 234 -7.72 -21.69 -42.33
CA ALA A 234 -7.27 -22.97 -42.88
C ALA A 234 -7.41 -23.04 -44.42
N LEU A 235 -8.35 -22.26 -44.99
CA LEU A 235 -8.56 -22.14 -46.44
C LEU A 235 -7.47 -21.29 -47.13
N ALA A 236 -6.77 -20.43 -46.40
CA ALA A 236 -5.67 -19.60 -46.94
C ALA A 236 -4.50 -20.46 -47.50
N TYR A 237 -4.33 -21.67 -46.97
CA TYR A 237 -3.34 -22.64 -47.47
C TYR A 237 -3.74 -23.29 -48.81
N LEU A 238 -5.01 -23.19 -49.19
CA LEU A 238 -5.56 -23.73 -50.43
C LEU A 238 -5.76 -22.63 -51.49
N THR A 239 -5.50 -21.36 -51.16
CA THR A 239 -5.67 -20.23 -52.08
C THR A 239 -4.44 -20.07 -52.97
N PRO A 240 -4.60 -19.99 -54.31
CA PRO A 240 -3.50 -19.69 -55.23
C PRO A 240 -2.75 -18.40 -54.84
N THR A 241 -1.42 -18.41 -55.03
CA THR A 241 -0.51 -17.32 -54.64
C THR A 241 -0.90 -15.94 -55.19
N PHE A 242 -1.47 -15.88 -56.40
CA PHE A 242 -1.94 -14.62 -57.00
C PHE A 242 -3.18 -14.01 -56.31
N LEU A 243 -4.03 -14.83 -55.66
CA LEU A 243 -5.15 -14.36 -54.84
C LEU A 243 -4.73 -14.03 -53.41
N ARG A 244 -3.68 -14.71 -52.90
CA ARG A 244 -3.10 -14.43 -51.58
C ARG A 244 -2.57 -13.00 -51.47
N MET A 245 -1.97 -12.49 -52.56
CA MET A 245 -1.42 -11.12 -52.63
C MET A 245 -2.50 -10.02 -52.61
N ALA A 246 -3.73 -10.34 -53.02
CA ALA A 246 -4.89 -9.45 -52.92
C ALA A 246 -5.60 -9.53 -51.55
N GLN A 247 -5.22 -10.50 -50.70
CA GLN A 247 -5.81 -10.75 -49.37
C GLN A 247 -4.87 -10.46 -48.20
N SER A 248 -3.63 -10.03 -48.46
CA SER A 248 -2.67 -9.66 -47.41
C SER A 248 -3.27 -8.55 -46.54
N GLY A 249 -3.37 -8.82 -45.23
CA GLY A 249 -3.84 -7.83 -44.26
C GLY A 249 -2.85 -6.68 -44.11
N SER A 250 -3.29 -5.59 -43.51
CA SER A 250 -2.39 -4.51 -43.11
C SER A 250 -1.35 -5.04 -42.11
N ALA A 251 -0.08 -4.66 -42.27
CA ALA A 251 1.02 -5.11 -41.42
C ALA A 251 0.71 -4.84 -39.93
N ILE A 252 0.96 -5.81 -39.06
CA ILE A 252 0.79 -5.63 -37.61
C ILE A 252 2.02 -4.91 -37.07
N VAL A 253 1.87 -3.63 -36.71
CA VAL A 253 2.98 -2.76 -36.30
C VAL A 253 3.20 -2.70 -34.79
N SER A 254 2.20 -3.09 -33.99
CA SER A 254 2.30 -3.09 -32.53
C SER A 254 1.36 -4.10 -31.91
N LEU A 255 1.84 -4.77 -30.86
CA LEU A 255 1.07 -5.66 -29.99
C LEU A 255 1.03 -5.10 -28.56
N ALA A 256 -0.11 -5.24 -27.90
CA ALA A 256 -0.27 -4.91 -26.47
C ALA A 256 -0.95 -6.06 -25.73
N PHE A 257 -0.39 -6.47 -24.60
CA PHE A 257 -0.92 -7.56 -23.77
C PHE A 257 -1.48 -7.03 -22.44
N ASP A 258 -2.72 -7.38 -22.12
CA ASP A 258 -3.35 -7.18 -20.81
C ASP A 258 -3.20 -8.46 -19.99
N ALA A 259 -2.27 -8.44 -19.04
CA ALA A 259 -2.00 -9.57 -18.16
C ALA A 259 -3.10 -9.83 -17.12
N GLY A 260 -3.95 -8.84 -16.82
CA GLY A 260 -5.03 -8.99 -15.85
C GLY A 260 -6.21 -9.81 -16.39
N ARG A 261 -6.40 -9.80 -17.72
CA ARG A 261 -7.55 -10.41 -18.40
C ARG A 261 -7.17 -11.38 -19.52
N ASP A 262 -5.88 -11.63 -19.72
CA ASP A 262 -5.34 -12.45 -20.79
C ASP A 262 -5.83 -11.99 -22.19
N LEU A 263 -5.83 -10.66 -22.42
CA LEU A 263 -6.23 -10.05 -23.70
C LEU A 263 -5.01 -9.62 -24.50
N LEU A 264 -5.02 -9.91 -25.81
CA LEU A 264 -4.02 -9.46 -26.75
C LEU A 264 -4.67 -8.50 -27.76
N TYR A 265 -4.04 -7.35 -27.96
CA TYR A 265 -4.45 -6.36 -28.95
C TYR A 265 -3.38 -6.22 -30.03
N ALA A 266 -3.82 -6.06 -31.27
CA ALA A 266 -2.95 -5.85 -32.41
C ALA A 266 -3.36 -4.60 -33.18
N LEU A 267 -2.40 -3.69 -33.40
CA LEU A 267 -2.56 -2.49 -34.22
C LEU A 267 -2.00 -2.75 -35.63
N GLY A 268 -2.85 -2.54 -36.64
CA GLY A 268 -2.45 -2.54 -38.04
C GLY A 268 -1.90 -1.18 -38.49
N GLU A 269 -1.07 -1.19 -39.54
CA GLU A 269 -0.52 0.03 -40.16
C GLU A 269 -1.63 0.97 -40.69
N ASP A 270 -2.79 0.41 -41.03
CA ASP A 270 -4.01 1.09 -41.47
C ASP A 270 -4.82 1.70 -40.32
N SER A 271 -4.28 1.70 -39.10
CA SER A 271 -4.97 2.11 -37.86
C SER A 271 -6.14 1.22 -37.46
N SER A 272 -6.27 0.01 -38.02
CA SER A 272 -7.25 -0.96 -37.51
C SER A 272 -6.74 -1.64 -36.24
N ILE A 273 -7.65 -1.96 -35.31
CA ILE A 273 -7.29 -2.65 -34.06
C ILE A 273 -8.05 -3.96 -33.96
N GLN A 274 -7.34 -5.05 -33.65
CA GLN A 274 -7.91 -6.37 -33.41
C GLN A 274 -7.72 -6.76 -31.93
N ALA A 275 -8.73 -7.39 -31.34
CA ALA A 275 -8.69 -7.86 -29.96
C ALA A 275 -8.89 -9.38 -29.91
N PHE A 276 -8.08 -10.06 -29.10
CA PHE A 276 -8.06 -11.51 -28.92
C PHE A 276 -8.04 -11.87 -27.44
N HIS A 277 -8.70 -12.96 -27.08
CA HIS A 277 -8.66 -13.56 -25.75
C HIS A 277 -7.77 -14.80 -25.81
N LEU A 278 -6.72 -14.81 -24.98
CA LEU A 278 -5.73 -15.89 -24.97
C LEU A 278 -6.16 -17.09 -24.12
N GLY A 279 -7.25 -16.95 -23.35
CA GLY A 279 -7.82 -18.01 -22.51
C GLY A 279 -6.88 -18.53 -21.42
N LYS A 280 -7.40 -19.41 -20.57
CA LYS A 280 -6.62 -20.05 -19.49
C LYS A 280 -5.80 -21.25 -19.96
N PHE A 281 -6.13 -21.80 -21.13
CA PHE A 281 -5.45 -22.96 -21.70
C PHE A 281 -4.34 -22.50 -22.65
N ASP A 282 -3.22 -23.22 -22.64
CA ASP A 282 -1.98 -22.84 -23.32
C ASP A 282 -2.10 -22.70 -24.85
N ASN A 283 -3.15 -23.26 -25.47
CA ASN A 283 -3.41 -23.14 -26.90
C ASN A 283 -4.55 -22.19 -27.27
N ALA A 284 -5.28 -21.64 -26.29
CA ALA A 284 -6.44 -20.80 -26.55
C ALA A 284 -6.04 -19.49 -27.26
N PHE A 285 -6.85 -19.09 -28.23
CA PHE A 285 -6.67 -17.89 -29.03
C PHE A 285 -8.00 -17.59 -29.75
N ASP A 286 -8.85 -16.78 -29.12
CA ASP A 286 -10.18 -16.46 -29.64
C ASP A 286 -10.24 -15.00 -30.09
N LYS A 287 -10.66 -14.75 -31.33
CA LYS A 287 -10.85 -13.37 -31.82
C LYS A 287 -12.14 -12.78 -31.24
N ILE A 288 -12.00 -11.68 -30.51
CA ILE A 288 -13.12 -10.99 -29.85
C ILE A 288 -13.76 -9.98 -30.80
N GLY A 289 -12.94 -9.20 -31.51
CA GLY A 289 -13.45 -8.16 -32.40
C GLY A 289 -12.37 -7.48 -33.24
N HIS A 290 -12.83 -6.66 -34.17
CA HIS A 290 -12.00 -5.89 -35.09
C HIS A 290 -12.62 -4.52 -35.32
N ALA A 291 -11.88 -3.48 -34.99
CA ALA A 291 -12.25 -2.09 -35.19
C ALA A 291 -11.47 -1.54 -36.40
N SER A 292 -12.06 -1.58 -37.59
CA SER A 292 -11.53 -0.99 -38.82
C SER A 292 -11.95 0.47 -39.00
N ASP A 293 -13.22 0.79 -38.69
CA ASP A 293 -13.80 2.11 -38.95
C ASP A 293 -13.64 3.08 -37.77
N ILE A 294 -12.43 3.15 -37.21
CA ILE A 294 -12.13 3.91 -35.99
C ILE A 294 -12.47 5.41 -36.17
N PHE A 295 -12.13 6.00 -37.32
CA PHE A 295 -12.41 7.41 -37.59
C PHE A 295 -13.91 7.72 -37.64
N GLU A 296 -14.69 6.89 -38.34
CA GLU A 296 -16.14 7.09 -38.48
C GLU A 296 -16.83 6.91 -37.12
N ARG A 297 -16.40 5.91 -36.33
CA ARG A 297 -16.88 5.72 -34.97
C ARG A 297 -16.54 6.90 -34.06
N ALA A 298 -15.30 7.39 -34.10
CA ALA A 298 -14.88 8.55 -33.33
C ALA A 298 -15.68 9.81 -33.72
N SER A 299 -15.93 10.01 -35.01
CA SER A 299 -16.76 11.11 -35.53
C SER A 299 -18.22 11.02 -35.08
N SER A 300 -18.76 9.80 -34.99
CA SER A 300 -20.12 9.58 -34.46
C SER A 300 -20.23 9.89 -32.96
N LEU A 301 -19.20 9.57 -32.18
CA LEU A 301 -19.16 9.84 -30.74
C LEU A 301 -18.83 11.31 -30.43
N CYS A 302 -18.11 11.98 -31.33
CA CYS A 302 -17.73 13.39 -31.20
C CYS A 302 -18.20 14.21 -32.43
N PRO A 303 -19.49 14.58 -32.51
CA PRO A 303 -20.07 15.29 -33.66
C PRO A 303 -19.73 16.79 -33.68
N THR A 304 -18.52 17.16 -33.27
CA THR A 304 -18.06 18.57 -33.17
C THR A 304 -17.42 19.08 -34.46
N GLY A 305 -17.14 18.19 -35.44
CA GLY A 305 -16.44 18.54 -36.68
C GLY A 305 -14.94 18.83 -36.51
N VAL A 306 -14.38 18.65 -35.32
CA VAL A 306 -12.94 18.88 -35.03
C VAL A 306 -12.05 17.77 -35.57
N LEU A 307 -12.60 16.57 -35.78
CA LEU A 307 -11.86 15.43 -36.30
C LEU A 307 -11.60 15.57 -37.81
N ASN A 308 -10.34 15.37 -38.22
CA ASN A 308 -9.95 15.40 -39.63
C ASN A 308 -9.45 14.02 -40.09
N LYS A 309 -10.15 13.43 -41.06
CA LYS A 309 -9.84 12.09 -41.58
C LYS A 309 -8.42 11.96 -42.12
N LYS A 310 -7.85 13.02 -42.70
CA LYS A 310 -6.52 12.98 -43.31
C LYS A 310 -5.38 12.90 -42.30
N SER A 311 -5.56 13.48 -41.11
CA SER A 311 -4.55 13.50 -40.05
C SER A 311 -4.82 12.49 -38.94
N PHE A 312 -5.90 11.71 -39.05
CA PHE A 312 -6.30 10.73 -38.05
C PHE A 312 -5.64 9.38 -38.33
N LYS A 313 -4.50 9.13 -37.69
CA LYS A 313 -3.82 7.84 -37.66
C LYS A 313 -3.62 7.42 -36.21
N VAL A 314 -3.78 6.14 -35.88
CA VAL A 314 -3.44 5.61 -34.55
C VAL A 314 -1.93 5.43 -34.47
N ALA A 315 -1.29 6.12 -33.51
CA ALA A 315 0.16 6.11 -33.31
C ALA A 315 0.58 5.02 -32.32
N ALA A 316 -0.19 4.81 -31.26
CA ALA A 316 0.12 3.82 -30.23
C ALA A 316 -1.14 3.23 -29.60
N ILE A 317 -1.01 2.02 -29.05
CA ILE A 317 -2.04 1.34 -28.25
C ILE A 317 -1.46 0.94 -26.90
N SER A 318 -2.27 1.03 -25.84
CA SER A 318 -1.87 0.65 -24.49
C SER A 318 -2.99 -0.11 -23.80
N ALA A 319 -2.69 -1.33 -23.36
CA ALA A 319 -3.60 -2.15 -22.58
C ALA A 319 -3.80 -1.52 -21.18
N VAL A 320 -5.05 -1.47 -20.72
CA VAL A 320 -5.42 -0.94 -19.40
C VAL A 320 -5.64 -2.11 -18.45
N GLY A 321 -4.81 -2.22 -17.42
CA GLY A 321 -4.87 -3.31 -16.46
C GLY A 321 -6.17 -3.31 -15.64
N LEU A 322 -6.46 -4.44 -14.99
CA LEU A 322 -7.65 -4.58 -14.15
C LEU A 322 -7.58 -3.70 -12.90
N GLU A 323 -6.37 -3.45 -12.42
CA GLU A 323 -6.04 -2.53 -11.34
C GLU A 323 -6.44 -1.08 -11.65
N ASP A 324 -6.36 -0.68 -12.93
CA ASP A 324 -6.61 0.68 -13.37
C ASP A 324 -8.09 0.97 -13.58
N SER A 325 -8.73 0.16 -14.42
CA SER A 325 -10.15 0.31 -14.74
C SER A 325 -10.77 -1.05 -14.97
N ALA A 326 -11.94 -1.30 -14.39
CA ALA A 326 -12.71 -2.51 -14.68
C ALA A 326 -13.41 -2.43 -16.05
N PHE A 327 -13.68 -1.21 -16.55
CA PHE A 327 -14.52 -0.97 -17.72
C PHE A 327 -13.72 -0.64 -18.99
N VAL A 328 -12.65 0.13 -18.86
CA VAL A 328 -11.72 0.45 -19.96
C VAL A 328 -10.68 -0.65 -20.06
N HIS A 329 -10.50 -1.19 -21.26
CA HIS A 329 -9.60 -2.31 -21.52
C HIS A 329 -8.41 -1.93 -22.43
N LEU A 330 -8.59 -0.94 -23.29
CA LEU A 330 -7.56 -0.45 -24.20
C LEU A 330 -7.74 1.06 -24.41
N VAL A 331 -6.62 1.78 -24.42
CA VAL A 331 -6.54 3.17 -24.90
C VAL A 331 -5.68 3.21 -26.15
N ALA A 332 -6.22 3.79 -27.23
CA ALA A 332 -5.46 4.09 -28.44
C ALA A 332 -5.21 5.61 -28.54
N ILE A 333 -4.00 5.98 -28.93
CA ILE A 333 -3.55 7.38 -29.03
C ILE A 333 -3.31 7.68 -30.51
N THR A 334 -3.92 8.73 -31.02
CA THR A 334 -3.72 9.15 -32.40
C THR A 334 -2.50 10.06 -32.57
N THR A 335 -2.01 10.18 -33.80
CA THR A 335 -0.93 11.10 -34.19
C THR A 335 -1.24 12.55 -33.80
N CYS A 336 -2.52 12.94 -33.84
CA CYS A 336 -3.00 14.27 -33.45
C CYS A 336 -3.32 14.43 -31.94
N GLY A 337 -3.05 13.43 -31.10
CA GLY A 337 -3.18 13.53 -29.64
C GLY A 337 -4.58 13.27 -29.09
N ILE A 338 -5.43 12.59 -29.85
CA ILE A 338 -6.75 12.15 -29.38
C ILE A 338 -6.60 10.80 -28.68
N LYS A 339 -7.19 10.64 -27.50
CA LYS A 339 -7.29 9.36 -26.80
C LYS A 339 -8.63 8.70 -27.10
N LEU A 340 -8.60 7.44 -27.52
CA LEU A 340 -9.75 6.62 -27.87
C LEU A 340 -9.85 5.47 -26.87
N TYR A 341 -10.94 5.38 -26.14
CA TYR A 341 -11.13 4.37 -25.11
C TYR A 341 -12.00 3.23 -25.64
N PHE A 342 -11.57 2.00 -25.42
CA PHE A 342 -12.26 0.79 -25.84
C PHE A 342 -12.59 -0.12 -24.65
N THR A 343 -13.68 -0.88 -24.79
CA THR A 343 -14.10 -1.91 -23.82
C THR A 343 -14.33 -3.24 -24.51
N THR A 344 -14.27 -4.32 -23.71
CA THR A 344 -14.70 -5.67 -24.14
C THR A 344 -16.01 -6.15 -23.49
N LEU A 345 -16.62 -5.28 -22.66
CA LEU A 345 -17.87 -5.56 -21.95
C LEU A 345 -19.10 -5.27 -22.81
N LYS A 346 -20.15 -6.04 -22.60
CA LYS A 346 -21.47 -5.76 -23.21
C LYS A 346 -22.09 -4.49 -22.61
N ARG A 347 -23.04 -3.90 -23.34
CA ARG A 347 -23.74 -2.69 -22.89
C ARG A 347 -24.47 -2.90 -21.56
N ASP A 348 -25.08 -4.06 -21.35
CA ASP A 348 -25.81 -4.39 -20.11
C ASP A 348 -24.87 -4.55 -18.91
N GLU A 349 -23.68 -5.10 -19.13
CA GLU A 349 -22.67 -5.32 -18.08
C GLU A 349 -22.03 -4.01 -17.60
N ARG A 350 -22.09 -2.94 -18.41
CA ARG A 350 -21.59 -1.61 -18.01
C ARG A 350 -22.45 -0.92 -16.97
N ALA A 351 -23.67 -1.42 -16.73
CA ALA A 351 -24.52 -0.92 -15.66
C ALA A 351 -24.17 -1.54 -14.28
N TYR A 352 -23.34 -2.58 -14.26
CA TYR A 352 -22.92 -3.22 -13.01
C TYR A 352 -21.90 -2.39 -12.24
N SER A 353 -21.85 -2.60 -10.92
CA SER A 353 -20.81 -1.97 -10.09
C SER A 353 -19.45 -2.61 -10.38
N ARG A 354 -18.37 -1.85 -10.13
CA ARG A 354 -16.98 -2.32 -10.27
C ARG A 354 -16.75 -3.69 -9.61
N ASN A 355 -17.24 -3.87 -8.38
CA ASN A 355 -17.09 -5.11 -7.63
C ASN A 355 -17.84 -6.29 -8.27
N GLN A 356 -19.00 -6.04 -8.89
CA GLN A 356 -19.75 -7.08 -9.59
C GLN A 356 -19.04 -7.55 -10.86
N ILE A 357 -18.38 -6.63 -11.59
CA ILE A 357 -17.62 -6.96 -12.80
C ILE A 357 -16.36 -7.77 -12.44
N ILE A 358 -15.66 -7.35 -11.39
CA ILE A 358 -14.47 -8.08 -10.91
C ILE A 358 -14.86 -9.49 -10.44
N ALA A 359 -16.03 -9.63 -9.78
CA ALA A 359 -16.51 -10.92 -9.29
C ALA A 359 -17.09 -11.83 -10.39
N SER A 360 -17.69 -11.26 -11.44
CA SER A 360 -18.38 -12.03 -12.47
C SER A 360 -17.44 -12.79 -13.41
N SER A 361 -16.18 -12.35 -13.55
CA SER A 361 -15.19 -12.95 -14.46
C SER A 361 -15.79 -13.24 -15.85
N SER A 362 -16.65 -12.35 -16.36
CA SER A 362 -17.32 -12.55 -17.64
C SER A 362 -16.29 -12.67 -18.77
N LEU A 363 -16.53 -13.59 -19.69
CA LEU A 363 -15.68 -13.73 -20.87
C LEU A 363 -15.81 -12.48 -21.75
N PRO A 364 -14.72 -11.96 -22.32
CA PRO A 364 -14.77 -10.82 -23.23
C PRO A 364 -15.52 -11.23 -24.51
N VAL A 365 -16.60 -10.51 -24.86
CA VAL A 365 -17.48 -10.88 -25.99
C VAL A 365 -17.52 -9.82 -27.09
N THR A 366 -17.24 -8.57 -26.77
CA THR A 366 -17.31 -7.46 -27.74
C THR A 366 -16.00 -6.69 -27.78
N PHE A 367 -15.83 -5.82 -28.77
CA PHE A 367 -14.73 -4.85 -28.79
C PHE A 367 -15.25 -3.56 -29.43
N GLU A 368 -15.47 -2.53 -28.62
CA GLU A 368 -16.06 -1.28 -29.09
C GLU A 368 -15.43 -0.04 -28.46
N MET A 369 -15.44 1.05 -29.22
CA MET A 369 -15.06 2.38 -28.73
C MET A 369 -16.22 2.99 -27.96
N ILE A 370 -15.91 3.47 -26.75
CA ILE A 370 -16.88 4.00 -25.78
C ILE A 370 -16.71 5.49 -25.50
N HIS A 371 -15.50 6.04 -25.66
CA HIS A 371 -15.21 7.44 -25.37
C HIS A 371 -14.12 8.02 -26.27
N VAL A 372 -14.26 9.29 -26.64
CA VAL A 372 -13.27 10.08 -27.39
C VAL A 372 -12.82 11.28 -26.56
N ARG A 373 -11.54 11.35 -26.21
CA ARG A 373 -10.97 12.47 -25.48
C ARG A 373 -10.10 13.32 -26.41
N LEU A 374 -10.52 14.56 -26.62
CA LEU A 374 -9.84 15.51 -27.50
C LEU A 374 -8.61 16.11 -26.83
N PRO A 375 -7.54 16.46 -27.56
CA PRO A 375 -6.36 17.11 -26.99
C PRO A 375 -6.72 18.48 -26.38
N ALA A 376 -5.92 18.91 -25.41
CA ALA A 376 -6.04 20.24 -24.84
C ALA A 376 -5.65 21.30 -25.87
N GLU A 377 -6.42 22.39 -25.98
CA GLU A 377 -6.13 23.51 -26.89
C GLU A 377 -5.99 24.87 -26.17
N GLU A 378 -6.33 24.94 -24.88
CA GLU A 378 -6.37 26.18 -24.10
C GLU A 378 -4.95 26.70 -23.78
N GLY A 379 -4.75 28.01 -23.90
CA GLY A 379 -3.48 28.68 -23.59
C GLY A 379 -2.44 28.73 -24.72
N ARG A 380 -2.67 28.07 -25.87
CA ARG A 380 -1.73 28.10 -27.00
C ARG A 380 -1.88 29.38 -27.83
N GLN A 381 -0.80 30.18 -27.95
CA GLN A 381 -0.78 31.34 -28.84
C GLN A 381 -1.12 30.91 -30.28
N ARG A 382 -2.22 31.44 -30.80
CA ARG A 382 -2.64 31.21 -32.18
C ARG A 382 -1.67 31.95 -33.09
N ASP A 383 -0.86 31.20 -33.82
CA ASP A 383 0.08 31.76 -34.77
C ASP A 383 -0.72 32.45 -35.90
N ALA A 384 -0.75 33.79 -35.90
CA ALA A 384 -1.64 34.60 -36.75
C ALA A 384 -1.34 34.47 -38.27
N ARG A 385 -0.25 33.78 -38.64
CA ARG A 385 0.24 33.65 -40.02
C ARG A 385 -0.28 32.42 -40.78
N ARG A 386 -0.98 31.47 -40.15
CA ARG A 386 -1.61 30.36 -40.89
C ARG A 386 -3.12 30.38 -40.68
N MET A 387 -3.86 30.56 -41.78
CA MET A 387 -5.30 30.81 -41.80
C MET A 387 -6.18 29.60 -41.38
N PHE A 388 -5.59 28.42 -41.12
CA PHE A 388 -6.24 27.25 -40.52
C PHE A 388 -5.25 26.61 -39.52
N ASN A 389 -5.36 26.92 -38.22
CA ASN A 389 -4.43 26.45 -37.19
C ASN A 389 -5.17 25.80 -36.02
N ALA A 390 -5.63 24.56 -36.21
CA ALA A 390 -5.87 23.66 -35.09
C ALA A 390 -4.51 23.10 -34.64
N TRP A 391 -4.29 22.98 -33.33
CA TRP A 391 -3.11 22.29 -32.82
C TRP A 391 -3.08 20.86 -33.35
N ASN A 392 -2.01 20.49 -34.06
CA ASN A 392 -1.89 19.16 -34.66
C ASN A 392 -0.48 18.63 -34.37
N PRO A 393 -0.29 17.98 -33.21
CA PRO A 393 0.98 17.39 -32.87
C PRO A 393 1.27 16.23 -33.84
N ASN A 394 2.53 15.85 -33.96
CA ASN A 394 2.95 14.72 -34.78
C ASN A 394 3.49 13.64 -33.87
N ILE A 395 2.58 12.97 -33.16
CA ILE A 395 2.92 11.95 -32.18
C ILE A 395 3.37 10.68 -32.92
N HIS A 396 4.60 10.25 -32.66
CA HIS A 396 5.17 9.02 -33.23
C HIS A 396 5.29 7.89 -32.21
N THR A 397 5.35 8.19 -30.91
CA THR A 397 5.32 7.19 -29.84
C THR A 397 4.58 7.73 -28.62
N ALA A 398 3.86 6.85 -27.92
CA ALA A 398 3.13 7.23 -26.72
C ALA A 398 2.90 6.05 -25.78
N LEU A 399 2.83 6.35 -24.48
CA LEU A 399 2.52 5.42 -23.41
C LEU A 399 1.31 5.93 -22.63
N TYR A 400 0.34 5.06 -22.36
CA TYR A 400 -0.74 5.32 -21.40
C TYR A 400 -0.71 4.28 -20.28
N ARG A 401 -0.59 4.75 -19.04
CA ARG A 401 -0.63 3.91 -17.83
C ARG A 401 -1.30 4.66 -16.68
N ASN A 402 -2.33 4.07 -16.08
CA ASN A 402 -2.98 4.52 -14.84
C ASN A 402 -3.32 6.02 -14.87
N GLY A 403 -4.04 6.47 -15.90
CA GLY A 403 -4.47 7.86 -16.04
C GLY A 403 -3.38 8.86 -16.45
N VAL A 404 -2.16 8.41 -16.74
CA VAL A 404 -1.08 9.24 -17.29
C VAL A 404 -0.83 8.85 -18.74
N MET A 405 -0.94 9.82 -19.64
CA MET A 405 -0.50 9.72 -21.02
C MET A 405 0.81 10.48 -21.18
N LEU A 406 1.81 9.86 -21.79
CA LEU A 406 3.02 10.51 -22.29
C LEU A 406 3.08 10.28 -23.80
N ALA A 407 3.17 11.35 -24.59
CA ALA A 407 3.22 11.26 -26.04
C ALA A 407 4.37 12.12 -26.57
N ALA A 408 5.33 11.50 -27.25
CA ALA A 408 6.40 12.22 -27.91
C ALA A 408 5.90 12.74 -29.26
N SER A 409 5.99 14.05 -29.45
CA SER A 409 5.64 14.76 -30.67
C SER A 409 6.90 15.37 -31.27
N ALA A 410 7.19 15.00 -32.52
CA ALA A 410 8.32 15.55 -33.25
C ALA A 410 8.10 17.03 -33.59
N ILE A 411 9.01 17.92 -33.14
CA ILE A 411 9.07 19.31 -33.61
C ILE A 411 10.04 19.41 -34.79
N SER A 412 11.21 18.79 -34.63
CA SER A 412 12.29 18.76 -35.61
C SER A 412 13.01 17.41 -35.53
N ASN A 413 13.98 17.16 -36.41
CA ASN A 413 14.80 15.94 -36.32
C ASN A 413 15.75 15.94 -35.11
N GLN A 414 15.87 17.05 -34.39
CA GLN A 414 16.79 17.24 -33.27
C GLN A 414 16.08 17.50 -31.93
N GLU A 415 14.75 17.69 -31.93
CA GLU A 415 13.99 18.03 -30.73
C GLU A 415 12.58 17.44 -30.78
N ASP A 416 12.20 16.80 -29.68
CA ASP A 416 10.85 16.34 -29.41
C ASP A 416 10.24 17.10 -28.23
N ILE A 417 8.92 17.29 -28.26
CA ILE A 417 8.14 17.64 -27.07
C ILE A 417 7.43 16.40 -26.57
N VAL A 418 7.55 16.14 -25.27
CA VAL A 418 6.67 15.20 -24.57
C VAL A 418 5.44 15.94 -24.10
N LEU A 419 4.30 15.58 -24.67
CA LEU A 419 2.97 15.99 -24.24
C LEU A 419 2.47 15.01 -23.20
N ALA A 420 2.15 15.52 -22.02
CA ALA A 420 1.65 14.73 -20.92
C ALA A 420 0.24 15.14 -20.53
N THR A 421 -0.60 14.15 -20.32
CA THR A 421 -1.93 14.33 -19.75
C THR A 421 -2.02 13.49 -18.49
N ILE A 422 -2.24 14.14 -17.36
CA ILE A 422 -2.16 13.52 -16.03
C ILE A 422 -3.53 13.64 -15.38
N LEU A 423 -4.17 12.52 -15.10
CA LEU A 423 -5.39 12.50 -14.29
C LEU A 423 -5.06 12.85 -12.83
N ASN A 424 -5.60 13.96 -12.34
CA ASN A 424 -5.53 14.38 -10.95
C ASN A 424 -6.65 13.70 -10.15
N GLN A 425 -6.38 12.48 -9.67
CA GLN A 425 -7.33 11.72 -8.84
C GLN A 425 -7.56 12.34 -7.46
N SER A 426 -6.60 13.11 -6.93
CA SER A 426 -6.77 13.82 -5.67
C SER A 426 -7.90 14.85 -5.70
N VAL A 427 -8.06 15.57 -6.83
CA VAL A 427 -9.19 16.50 -7.03
C VAL A 427 -10.49 15.73 -7.35
N ALA A 428 -10.38 14.53 -7.93
CA ALA A 428 -11.53 13.66 -8.18
C ALA A 428 -12.18 13.14 -6.88
N MET A 429 -11.41 13.03 -5.78
CA MET A 429 -11.95 12.66 -4.46
C MET A 429 -12.81 13.76 -3.82
N THR A 430 -12.59 15.02 -4.17
CA THR A 430 -13.24 16.18 -3.55
C THR A 430 -14.36 16.76 -4.39
N SER A 431 -14.20 16.68 -5.71
CA SER A 431 -15.17 17.19 -6.67
C SER A 431 -16.24 16.16 -6.93
N GLY A 432 -17.48 16.45 -6.51
CA GLY A 432 -18.64 15.71 -7.02
C GLY A 432 -18.59 15.63 -8.55
N ARG A 433 -19.12 14.52 -9.09
CA ARG A 433 -19.21 14.20 -10.53
C ARG A 433 -19.40 15.45 -11.40
N GLY A 434 -18.35 15.90 -12.12
CA GLY A 434 -18.48 16.96 -13.14
C GLY A 434 -17.32 17.95 -13.34
N GLY A 435 -16.18 17.81 -12.66
CA GLY A 435 -15.01 18.68 -12.88
C GLY A 435 -14.08 18.19 -13.99
N SER A 436 -13.34 19.11 -14.60
CA SER A 436 -12.17 18.80 -15.41
C SER A 436 -11.03 18.33 -14.50
N LEU A 437 -10.54 17.10 -14.70
CA LEU A 437 -9.61 16.44 -13.77
C LEU A 437 -8.23 16.16 -14.38
N GLU A 438 -8.04 16.38 -15.68
CA GLU A 438 -6.77 16.12 -16.35
C GLU A 438 -5.93 17.39 -16.43
N CYS A 439 -4.72 17.34 -15.88
CA CYS A 439 -3.68 18.36 -16.09
C CYS A 439 -2.93 18.09 -17.39
N VAL A 440 -2.39 19.16 -17.98
CA VAL A 440 -1.55 19.09 -19.17
C VAL A 440 -0.16 19.60 -18.81
N SER A 441 0.86 18.87 -19.23
CA SER A 441 2.25 19.29 -19.04
C SER A 441 3.03 19.02 -20.31
N GLU A 442 3.94 19.93 -20.66
CA GLU A 442 4.80 19.81 -21.84
C GLU A 442 6.26 19.91 -21.39
N VAL A 443 7.08 18.96 -21.85
CA VAL A 443 8.52 18.94 -21.56
C VAL A 443 9.28 18.81 -22.87
N LYS A 444 10.23 19.73 -23.11
CA LYS A 444 11.13 19.64 -24.25
C LYS A 444 12.26 18.68 -23.94
N ILE A 445 12.54 17.77 -24.86
CA ILE A 445 13.61 16.78 -24.77
C ILE A 445 14.54 16.98 -25.96
N GLU A 446 15.83 16.98 -25.70
CA GLU A 446 16.82 17.05 -26.77
C GLU A 446 16.87 15.69 -27.46
N GLY A 447 16.78 15.74 -28.79
CA GLY A 447 16.76 14.57 -29.61
C GLY A 447 15.37 13.96 -29.84
N LYS A 448 15.33 13.01 -30.77
CA LYS A 448 14.15 12.20 -31.07
C LYS A 448 14.02 11.09 -30.04
N ILE A 449 12.82 10.94 -29.48
CA ILE A 449 12.47 9.88 -28.53
C ILE A 449 12.18 8.59 -29.30
N TRP A 450 12.87 7.52 -28.89
CA TRP A 450 12.73 6.17 -29.41
C TRP A 450 11.72 5.35 -28.62
N ASP A 451 11.76 5.46 -27.29
CA ASP A 451 10.93 4.63 -26.41
C ASP A 451 10.57 5.35 -25.10
N ILE A 452 9.42 4.99 -24.55
CA ILE A 452 8.84 5.53 -23.31
C ILE A 452 8.43 4.36 -22.43
N ALA A 453 9.03 4.26 -21.24
CA ALA A 453 8.71 3.19 -20.29
C ALA A 453 8.45 3.73 -18.88
N GLU A 454 7.58 3.06 -18.14
CA GLU A 454 7.41 3.32 -16.70
C GLU A 454 8.35 2.44 -15.89
N LEU A 455 9.04 3.03 -14.92
CA LEU A 455 9.85 2.29 -13.95
C LEU A 455 8.91 1.54 -13.00
N SER A 456 8.99 0.22 -13.02
CA SER A 456 8.23 -0.62 -12.10
C SER A 456 8.76 -0.38 -10.68
N GLN A 457 7.91 0.11 -9.77
CA GLN A 457 8.24 0.12 -8.35
C GLN A 457 8.29 -1.34 -7.85
N PRO A 458 9.19 -1.68 -6.92
CA PRO A 458 9.19 -3.02 -6.32
C PRO A 458 7.79 -3.28 -5.75
N GLU A 459 7.14 -4.33 -6.26
CA GLU A 459 5.75 -4.66 -5.96
C GLU A 459 5.52 -4.63 -4.43
N CYS A 460 4.73 -3.69 -3.95
CA CYS A 460 4.21 -3.72 -2.58
C CYS A 460 3.15 -4.82 -2.55
N SER A 461 3.60 -6.04 -2.27
CA SER A 461 2.89 -7.32 -2.48
C SER A 461 1.69 -7.57 -1.57
N THR A 462 1.16 -6.56 -0.87
CA THR A 462 0.12 -6.76 0.15
C THR A 462 -1.01 -5.73 0.20
N VAL A 463 -0.97 -4.64 -0.57
CA VAL A 463 -2.07 -3.66 -0.60
C VAL A 463 -3.17 -4.16 -1.55
N PRO A 464 -4.47 -3.98 -1.25
CA PRO A 464 -5.54 -4.32 -2.18
C PRO A 464 -5.30 -3.69 -3.56
N LYS A 465 -5.76 -4.37 -4.61
CA LYS A 465 -5.65 -4.03 -6.05
C LYS A 465 -6.19 -2.63 -6.38
N VAL A 466 -5.44 -1.60 -6.01
CA VAL A 466 -5.77 -0.19 -6.16
C VAL A 466 -4.90 0.42 -7.26
N SER A 467 -5.49 1.30 -8.08
CA SER A 467 -4.75 1.96 -9.18
C SER A 467 -3.52 2.71 -8.66
N ALA A 468 -2.36 2.57 -9.33
CA ALA A 468 -1.11 3.16 -8.84
C ALA A 468 -1.14 4.70 -8.71
N SER A 469 -2.00 5.39 -9.48
CA SER A 469 -2.23 6.84 -9.35
C SER A 469 -2.92 7.22 -8.04
N PHE A 470 -3.80 6.35 -7.53
CA PHE A 470 -4.44 6.55 -6.24
C PHE A 470 -3.47 6.26 -5.12
N HIS A 471 -2.68 5.19 -5.26
CA HIS A 471 -1.59 4.89 -4.34
C HIS A 471 -0.61 6.07 -4.24
N GLU A 472 -0.26 6.73 -5.36
CA GLU A 472 0.57 7.94 -5.35
C GLU A 472 -0.08 9.11 -4.59
N ALA A 473 -1.38 9.36 -4.79
CA ALA A 473 -2.09 10.48 -4.14
C ALA A 473 -2.35 10.24 -2.64
N THR A 474 -2.35 8.98 -2.21
CA THR A 474 -2.65 8.57 -0.83
C THR A 474 -1.43 8.02 -0.09
N SER A 475 -0.28 7.86 -0.77
CA SER A 475 0.90 7.31 -0.12
C SER A 475 1.45 8.30 0.92
N PRO A 476 1.67 7.83 2.16
CA PRO A 476 2.34 8.63 3.19
C PRO A 476 3.86 8.72 2.97
N LEU A 477 4.40 7.98 1.98
CA LEU A 477 5.82 7.91 1.66
C LEU A 477 6.14 8.78 0.43
N VAL A 478 6.95 9.82 0.63
CA VAL A 478 7.42 10.74 -0.43
C VAL A 478 8.30 10.03 -1.47
N THR A 479 8.76 8.80 -1.25
CA THR A 479 9.65 8.08 -2.18
C THR A 479 8.95 7.32 -3.31
N GLN A 480 7.62 7.21 -3.30
CA GLN A 480 6.87 6.33 -4.20
C GLN A 480 6.22 7.06 -5.39
N PHE A 481 6.83 8.12 -5.92
CA PHE A 481 6.31 8.78 -7.11
C PHE A 481 6.55 7.95 -8.37
N ARG A 482 5.61 8.04 -9.32
CA ARG A 482 5.73 7.35 -10.60
C ARG A 482 6.84 7.99 -11.43
N ARG A 483 7.80 7.17 -11.85
CA ARG A 483 8.94 7.59 -12.67
C ARG A 483 8.83 6.96 -14.05
N PHE A 484 9.13 7.76 -15.05
CA PHE A 484 9.09 7.41 -16.45
C PHE A 484 10.47 7.63 -17.05
N LEU A 485 10.89 6.72 -17.92
CA LEU A 485 12.11 6.81 -18.69
C LEU A 485 11.74 7.20 -20.12
N LEU A 486 12.43 8.21 -20.65
CA LEU A 486 12.36 8.61 -22.05
C LEU A 486 13.73 8.36 -22.67
N LEU A 487 13.80 7.45 -23.62
CA LEU A 487 15.04 7.19 -24.36
C LEU A 487 15.07 8.07 -25.61
N SER A 488 16.04 8.99 -25.69
CA SER A 488 16.32 9.75 -26.91
C SER A 488 17.71 9.41 -27.47
N ASN A 489 18.07 9.99 -28.61
CA ASN A 489 19.42 9.87 -29.18
C ASN A 489 20.51 10.60 -28.37
N SER A 490 20.17 11.43 -27.38
CA SER A 490 21.16 12.09 -26.50
C SER A 490 21.35 11.35 -25.16
N GLY A 491 20.35 10.57 -24.73
CA GLY A 491 20.36 9.98 -23.41
C GLY A 491 19.03 9.37 -22.97
N VAL A 492 19.04 8.81 -21.77
CA VAL A 492 17.85 8.39 -21.04
C VAL A 492 17.47 9.47 -20.04
N TYR A 493 16.30 10.08 -20.24
CA TYR A 493 15.74 11.07 -19.33
C TYR A 493 14.82 10.38 -18.32
N SER A 494 15.14 10.50 -17.05
CA SER A 494 14.25 10.12 -15.96
C SER A 494 13.33 11.29 -15.63
N VAL A 495 12.04 11.12 -15.90
CA VAL A 495 10.99 12.10 -15.67
C VAL A 495 10.06 11.60 -14.58
N SER A 496 9.60 12.49 -13.72
CA SER A 496 8.57 12.16 -12.73
C SER A 496 7.46 13.19 -12.76
N LYS A 497 6.26 12.76 -12.39
CA LYS A 497 5.17 13.66 -12.06
C LYS A 497 5.47 14.45 -10.77
N SER A 498 5.07 15.71 -10.72
CA SER A 498 5.15 16.53 -9.52
C SER A 498 4.12 16.07 -8.49
N SER A 499 4.54 15.97 -7.25
CA SER A 499 3.66 15.55 -6.15
C SER A 499 2.84 16.70 -5.58
N PRO A 500 1.62 16.46 -5.07
CA PRO A 500 0.91 17.43 -4.22
C PRO A 500 1.75 17.91 -3.02
N VAL A 501 2.66 17.07 -2.50
CA VAL A 501 3.58 17.45 -1.42
C VAL A 501 4.61 18.49 -1.90
N GLU A 502 5.08 18.35 -3.15
CA GLU A 502 6.01 19.30 -3.77
C GLU A 502 5.32 20.63 -4.10
N GLU A 503 4.06 20.58 -4.53
CA GLU A 503 3.20 21.76 -4.71
C GLU A 503 3.07 22.52 -3.38
N LEU A 504 2.73 21.82 -2.29
CA LEU A 504 2.65 22.41 -0.95
C LEU A 504 4.00 23.00 -0.51
N GLN A 505 5.09 22.25 -0.69
CA GLN A 505 6.44 22.73 -0.36
C GLN A 505 6.78 24.02 -1.11
N LYS A 506 6.51 24.06 -2.42
CA LYS A 506 6.74 25.23 -3.26
C LYS A 506 5.89 26.41 -2.78
N LEU A 507 4.60 26.21 -2.52
CA LEU A 507 3.72 27.26 -2.00
C LEU A 507 4.21 27.82 -0.66
N LEU A 508 4.68 26.97 0.26
CA LEU A 508 5.22 27.41 1.56
C LEU A 508 6.52 28.20 1.42
N VAL A 509 7.39 27.81 0.49
CA VAL A 509 8.66 28.49 0.21
C VAL A 509 8.43 29.82 -0.49
N ASP A 510 7.59 29.84 -1.53
CA ASP A 510 7.27 31.05 -2.32
C ASP A 510 6.55 32.11 -1.46
N SER A 511 5.76 31.67 -0.47
CA SER A 511 5.11 32.53 0.51
C SER A 511 5.99 32.91 1.71
N ASN A 512 7.22 32.40 1.79
CA ASN A 512 8.13 32.56 2.93
C ASN A 512 7.46 32.23 4.29
N GLY A 513 6.61 31.20 4.30
CA GLY A 513 5.84 30.82 5.48
C GLY A 513 4.66 31.74 5.84
N ASN A 514 4.15 32.55 4.90
CA ASN A 514 2.93 33.32 5.11
C ASN A 514 1.68 32.44 5.01
N MET A 515 1.06 32.15 6.15
CA MET A 515 -0.12 31.29 6.26
C MET A 515 -1.40 31.90 5.68
N GLU A 516 -1.41 33.20 5.39
CA GLU A 516 -2.55 33.93 4.82
C GLU A 516 -2.49 34.05 3.29
N SER A 517 -1.53 33.38 2.64
CA SER A 517 -1.44 33.33 1.18
C SER A 517 -2.72 32.77 0.56
N GLU A 518 -3.27 33.48 -0.42
CA GLU A 518 -4.46 33.06 -1.16
C GLU A 518 -4.23 31.71 -1.89
N HIS A 519 -3.03 31.51 -2.44
CA HIS A 519 -2.64 30.26 -3.11
C HIS A 519 -2.64 29.07 -2.15
N LEU A 520 -2.18 29.27 -0.91
CA LEU A 520 -2.21 28.24 0.12
C LEU A 520 -3.65 27.90 0.52
N ARG A 521 -4.52 28.90 0.60
CA ARG A 521 -5.95 28.68 0.86
C ARG A 521 -6.62 27.90 -0.28
N HIS A 522 -6.41 28.29 -1.53
CA HIS A 522 -6.93 27.59 -2.72
C HIS A 522 -6.45 26.14 -2.78
N PHE A 523 -5.21 25.86 -2.35
CA PHE A 523 -4.69 24.49 -2.25
C PHE A 523 -5.51 23.62 -1.29
N PHE A 524 -5.75 24.10 -0.06
CA PHE A 524 -6.56 23.37 0.93
C PHE A 524 -8.04 23.28 0.53
N GLU A 525 -8.56 24.24 -0.23
CA GLU A 525 -9.93 24.17 -0.78
C GLU A 525 -10.04 23.15 -1.93
N SER A 526 -9.04 23.06 -2.81
CA SER A 526 -9.05 22.16 -3.98
C SER A 526 -8.84 20.70 -3.61
N TYR A 527 -7.87 20.43 -2.75
CA TYR A 527 -7.57 19.07 -2.28
C TYR A 527 -8.46 18.62 -1.12
N SER A 528 -9.32 19.49 -0.58
CA SER A 528 -10.00 19.39 0.73
C SER A 528 -9.05 19.57 1.92
N ALA A 529 -9.58 20.18 2.99
CA ALA A 529 -8.76 20.61 4.11
C ALA A 529 -8.16 19.44 4.91
N ASP A 530 -8.81 18.27 4.92
CA ASP A 530 -8.31 17.05 5.54
C ASP A 530 -7.15 16.44 4.76
N GLN A 531 -7.22 16.39 3.43
CA GLN A 531 -6.07 15.99 2.60
C GLN A 531 -4.94 17.02 2.67
N GLY A 532 -5.24 18.31 2.72
CA GLY A 532 -4.23 19.36 2.94
C GLY A 532 -3.50 19.19 4.28
N CYS A 533 -4.22 18.79 5.33
CA CYS A 533 -3.62 18.44 6.62
C CYS A 533 -2.76 17.17 6.50
N PHE A 534 -3.24 16.13 5.81
CA PHE A 534 -2.45 14.91 5.52
C PHE A 534 -1.13 15.26 4.80
N LEU A 535 -1.16 16.02 3.71
CA LEU A 535 0.03 16.42 2.95
C LEU A 535 0.99 17.27 3.78
N SER A 536 0.46 18.10 4.69
CA SER A 536 1.27 18.87 5.64
C SER A 536 1.99 17.97 6.64
N ILE A 537 1.34 16.90 7.12
CA ILE A 537 1.96 15.90 8.00
C ILE A 537 3.04 15.10 7.26
N VAL A 538 2.78 14.70 6.01
CA VAL A 538 3.76 14.03 5.13
C VAL A 538 5.02 14.89 5.02
N LEU A 539 4.86 16.19 4.71
CA LEU A 539 5.97 17.13 4.59
C LEU A 539 6.73 17.35 5.90
N ALA A 540 6.00 17.48 7.02
CA ALA A 540 6.61 17.65 8.34
C ALA A 540 7.46 16.43 8.73
N CYS A 541 6.95 15.22 8.50
CA CYS A 541 7.64 13.97 8.82
C CYS A 541 8.84 13.73 7.89
N SER A 542 8.74 14.04 6.59
CA SER A 542 9.82 13.83 5.62
C SER A 542 11.03 14.76 5.83
N VAL A 543 10.81 15.96 6.38
CA VAL A 543 11.90 16.91 6.70
C VAL A 543 12.63 16.51 7.99
N GLN A 544 11.90 15.91 8.93
CA GLN A 544 12.39 15.55 10.26
C GLN A 544 13.29 14.31 10.26
N SER A 545 12.98 13.35 9.40
CA SER A 545 13.75 12.13 9.25
C SER A 545 14.94 12.38 8.32
N SER A 546 16.16 12.02 8.75
CA SER A 546 17.38 12.22 7.97
C SER A 546 17.43 11.22 6.81
N TRP A 547 16.65 11.45 5.73
CA TRP A 547 16.55 10.59 4.54
C TRP A 547 17.80 10.64 3.66
N LYS A 548 18.99 10.54 4.25
CA LYS A 548 20.26 10.58 3.52
C LYS A 548 20.61 9.25 2.82
N SER A 549 19.87 8.17 3.07
CA SER A 549 20.35 6.81 2.74
C SER A 549 19.50 5.98 1.78
N PHE A 550 18.39 6.50 1.23
CA PHE A 550 17.65 5.79 0.18
C PHE A 550 17.97 6.36 -1.20
N GLY A 551 19.00 5.80 -1.87
CA GLY A 551 19.22 5.68 -3.34
C GLY A 551 19.00 6.86 -4.30
N SER A 552 18.50 8.01 -3.85
CA SER A 552 18.19 9.18 -4.65
C SER A 552 18.46 10.39 -3.78
N SER A 553 19.68 10.92 -3.91
CA SER A 553 20.08 12.25 -3.45
C SER A 553 19.23 13.39 -4.07
N SER A 554 18.12 13.10 -4.75
CA SER A 554 17.44 14.00 -5.67
C SER A 554 16.25 14.73 -5.05
N TYR A 555 15.84 14.38 -3.81
CA TYR A 555 14.65 14.94 -3.16
C TYR A 555 14.89 16.15 -2.26
N ARG A 556 16.14 16.60 -2.12
CA ARG A 556 16.39 17.96 -1.63
C ARG A 556 16.57 18.88 -2.83
N PRO A 557 15.66 19.84 -3.07
CA PRO A 557 16.08 21.04 -3.77
C PRO A 557 17.32 21.58 -3.06
N SER A 558 18.26 22.13 -3.81
CA SER A 558 19.37 22.93 -3.27
C SER A 558 18.80 24.13 -2.50
N MET A 559 18.31 23.90 -1.29
CA MET A 559 17.71 24.89 -0.41
C MET A 559 18.70 25.28 0.68
N ASP A 560 18.68 26.56 1.03
CA ASP A 560 19.43 27.07 2.17
C ASP A 560 19.08 26.31 3.45
N SER A 561 20.08 26.01 4.27
CA SER A 561 19.92 25.26 5.52
C SER A 561 18.85 25.85 6.44
N LYS A 562 18.65 27.18 6.40
CA LYS A 562 17.63 27.89 7.20
C LYS A 562 16.21 27.62 6.71
N THR A 563 15.98 27.64 5.39
CA THR A 563 14.67 27.38 4.77
C THR A 563 14.23 25.94 5.00
N SER A 564 15.17 24.99 4.90
CA SER A 564 14.89 23.57 5.18
C SER A 564 14.48 23.30 6.64
N ALA A 565 15.05 24.03 7.60
CA ALA A 565 14.71 23.89 9.02
C ALA A 565 13.32 24.49 9.36
N ASN A 566 12.94 25.57 8.69
CA ASN A 566 11.66 26.23 8.90
C ASN A 566 10.49 25.54 8.19
N LEU A 567 10.75 24.72 7.17
CA LEU A 567 9.71 24.09 6.36
C LEU A 567 8.76 23.20 7.18
N ALA A 568 9.30 22.42 8.11
CA ALA A 568 8.49 21.59 9.01
C ALA A 568 7.57 22.48 9.88
N LEU A 569 8.09 23.58 10.42
CA LEU A 569 7.30 24.53 11.21
C LEU A 569 6.20 25.20 10.37
N TRP A 570 6.53 25.63 9.14
CA TRP A 570 5.55 26.22 8.23
C TRP A 570 4.44 25.25 7.86
N SER A 571 4.77 23.97 7.62
CA SER A 571 3.77 22.94 7.34
C SER A 571 2.82 22.70 8.53
N VAL A 572 3.34 22.67 9.76
CA VAL A 572 2.53 22.55 10.99
C VAL A 572 1.63 23.77 11.18
N ASN A 573 2.15 24.98 10.94
CA ASN A 573 1.34 26.19 11.03
C ASN A 573 0.24 26.23 9.95
N ALA A 574 0.52 25.73 8.75
CA ALA A 574 -0.45 25.67 7.66
C ALA A 574 -1.61 24.74 8.01
N MET A 575 -1.33 23.53 8.53
CA MET A 575 -2.39 22.61 8.97
C MET A 575 -3.18 23.15 10.17
N ILE A 576 -2.54 23.86 11.12
CA ILE A 576 -3.25 24.45 12.26
C ILE A 576 -4.21 25.55 11.78
N ARG A 577 -3.77 26.38 10.84
CA ARG A 577 -4.55 27.50 10.30
C ARG A 577 -5.71 27.02 9.42
N HIS A 578 -5.45 26.09 8.49
CA HIS A 578 -6.40 25.67 7.45
C HIS A 578 -7.15 24.37 7.79
N GLY A 579 -6.73 23.62 8.82
CA GLY A 579 -7.38 22.38 9.27
C GLY A 579 -8.70 22.57 10.01
N GLY A 580 -9.14 23.80 10.20
CA GLY A 580 -10.45 24.13 10.78
C GLY A 580 -10.57 23.80 12.28
N GLU A 581 -11.82 23.83 12.74
CA GLU A 581 -12.25 23.60 14.13
C GLU A 581 -13.44 22.61 14.14
N PRO A 582 -13.69 21.91 15.27
CA PRO A 582 -14.86 21.07 15.44
C PRO A 582 -16.15 21.84 15.15
N ARG A 583 -17.11 21.18 14.47
CA ARG A 583 -18.39 21.80 14.10
C ARG A 583 -19.55 21.08 14.75
N VAL A 584 -20.61 21.83 15.02
CA VAL A 584 -21.87 21.28 15.53
C VAL A 584 -22.89 21.32 14.40
N ALA A 585 -23.31 20.16 13.92
CA ALA A 585 -24.32 20.01 12.88
C ALA A 585 -25.71 19.83 13.54
N GLN A 586 -26.70 20.58 13.05
CA GLN A 586 -28.08 20.45 13.48
C GLN A 586 -28.87 19.68 12.42
N THR A 587 -29.14 18.41 12.67
CA THR A 587 -29.92 17.57 11.77
C THR A 587 -31.40 17.69 12.16
N ALA A 588 -32.23 18.23 11.26
CA ALA A 588 -33.68 18.29 11.46
C ALA A 588 -34.28 16.88 11.29
N ILE A 589 -34.84 16.31 12.35
CA ILE A 589 -35.56 15.04 12.26
C ILE A 589 -36.94 15.31 11.67
N SER A 590 -37.16 14.88 10.43
CA SER A 590 -38.51 14.81 9.86
C SER A 590 -39.12 13.44 10.19
N GLY A 591 -39.63 13.28 11.41
CA GLY A 591 -40.31 12.05 11.84
C GLY A 591 -41.82 12.20 11.73
N VAL A 592 -42.44 11.50 10.77
CA VAL A 592 -43.90 11.27 10.77
C VAL A 592 -44.12 9.92 11.47
N ASP A 593 -44.36 9.95 12.78
CA ASP A 593 -44.78 8.74 13.50
C ASP A 593 -46.27 8.51 13.26
N TYR A 594 -46.60 7.55 12.37
CA TYR A 594 -47.94 7.00 12.26
C TYR A 594 -48.18 6.02 13.43
N ILE A 595 -48.65 6.54 14.56
CA ILE A 595 -49.33 5.71 15.57
C ILE A 595 -50.83 5.86 15.32
N GLY A 596 -51.44 4.81 14.79
CA GLY A 596 -52.88 4.73 14.63
C GLY A 596 -53.58 4.72 15.99
N THR A 597 -54.36 5.76 16.28
CA THR A 597 -55.82 5.73 16.55
C THR A 597 -56.25 7.06 17.18
N GLY A 598 -57.26 7.72 16.59
CA GLY A 598 -58.15 8.66 17.30
C GLY A 598 -57.67 10.11 17.53
N SER A 599 -57.97 10.98 16.56
CA SER A 599 -58.34 12.41 16.69
C SER A 599 -57.97 13.16 17.99
N VAL A 600 -56.86 13.92 17.98
CA VAL A 600 -56.74 15.31 18.50
C VAL A 600 -55.61 16.02 17.72
N LEU A 601 -55.75 17.32 17.50
CA LEU A 601 -54.86 18.24 16.76
C LEU A 601 -53.34 17.99 16.96
N ASN A 602 -52.65 17.49 15.93
CA ASN A 602 -51.18 17.33 15.93
C ASN A 602 -50.48 18.64 15.54
N PHE A 603 -49.75 19.24 16.47
CA PHE A 603 -48.65 20.16 16.16
C PHE A 603 -47.39 19.34 15.90
N PRO A 604 -46.63 19.55 14.80
CA PRO A 604 -45.38 18.85 14.58
C PRO A 604 -44.38 19.24 15.67
N THR A 605 -43.93 18.26 16.45
CA THR A 605 -42.84 18.44 17.42
C THR A 605 -41.51 18.35 16.66
N TYR A 606 -40.91 19.49 16.34
CA TYR A 606 -39.58 19.53 15.73
C TYR A 606 -38.52 19.19 16.79
N GLY A 607 -38.09 17.93 16.86
CA GLY A 607 -36.88 17.55 17.58
C GLY A 607 -35.65 17.73 16.68
N SER A 608 -34.71 18.60 17.03
CA SER A 608 -33.40 18.65 16.37
C SER A 608 -32.38 17.83 17.17
N ARG A 609 -31.71 16.86 16.54
CA ARG A 609 -30.55 16.19 17.16
C ARG A 609 -29.30 16.99 16.80
N ILE A 610 -28.58 17.43 17.82
CA ILE A 610 -27.34 18.19 17.67
C ILE A 610 -26.18 17.18 17.76
N GLU A 611 -25.54 16.90 16.64
CA GLU A 611 -24.36 16.02 16.53
C GLU A 611 -23.12 16.88 16.24
N TYR A 612 -21.95 16.46 16.75
CA TYR A 612 -20.69 17.16 16.47
C TYR A 612 -19.85 16.40 15.45
N GLU A 613 -19.08 17.14 14.67
CA GLU A 613 -18.10 16.64 13.74
C GLU A 613 -16.70 17.07 14.14
N PHE A 614 -15.74 16.15 14.06
CA PHE A 614 -14.33 16.44 14.24
C PHE A 614 -13.79 17.39 13.16
N SER A 615 -12.75 18.14 13.51
CA SER A 615 -12.04 19.05 12.62
C SER A 615 -11.35 18.31 11.47
N ASN A 616 -11.04 19.04 10.39
CA ASN A 616 -10.30 18.46 9.27
C ASN A 616 -8.85 18.16 9.64
N LEU A 617 -8.29 18.84 10.66
CA LEU A 617 -7.01 18.48 11.26
C LEU A 617 -7.05 17.11 11.91
N HIS A 618 -8.07 16.83 12.74
CA HIS A 618 -8.28 15.52 13.34
C HIS A 618 -8.38 14.44 12.26
N ARG A 619 -9.19 14.68 11.23
CA ARG A 619 -9.32 13.77 10.07
C ARG A 619 -7.98 13.54 9.38
N GLY A 620 -7.20 14.60 9.11
CA GLY A 620 -5.88 14.50 8.49
C GLY A 620 -4.87 13.67 9.30
N LEU A 621 -4.89 13.78 10.64
CA LEU A 621 -4.06 12.95 11.53
C LEU A 621 -4.42 11.46 11.41
N TYR A 622 -5.71 11.13 11.49
CA TYR A 622 -6.19 9.75 11.34
C TYR A 622 -5.95 9.21 9.93
N LEU A 623 -6.13 10.03 8.89
CA LEU A 623 -5.85 9.66 7.50
C LEU A 623 -4.38 9.28 7.30
N TYR A 624 -3.45 10.07 7.83
CA TYR A 624 -2.02 9.79 7.72
C TYR A 624 -1.65 8.45 8.37
N PHE A 625 -2.16 8.20 9.59
CA PHE A 625 -1.93 6.93 10.26
C PHE A 625 -2.57 5.76 9.52
N ALA A 626 -3.83 5.89 9.09
CA ALA A 626 -4.55 4.85 8.36
C ALA A 626 -3.79 4.41 7.10
N ARG A 627 -3.33 5.38 6.29
CA ARG A 627 -2.57 5.12 5.07
C ARG A 627 -1.22 4.47 5.32
N LEU A 628 -0.59 4.71 6.47
CA LEU A 628 0.66 4.03 6.87
C LEU A 628 0.45 2.56 7.23
N VAL A 629 -0.67 2.24 7.90
CA VAL A 629 -0.94 0.88 8.39
C VAL A 629 -1.80 0.04 7.46
N GLY A 630 -2.39 0.65 6.43
CA GLY A 630 -3.41 0.02 5.56
C GLY A 630 -2.99 -1.29 4.89
N SER A 631 -1.69 -1.51 4.67
CA SER A 631 -1.17 -2.76 4.07
C SER A 631 -1.30 -3.97 4.99
N PHE A 632 -1.40 -3.77 6.32
CA PHE A 632 -1.45 -4.86 7.30
C PHE A 632 -2.57 -4.73 8.34
N TRP A 633 -3.26 -3.59 8.43
CA TRP A 633 -4.26 -3.31 9.47
C TRP A 633 -5.40 -4.33 9.56
N ASN A 634 -5.96 -4.70 8.40
CA ASN A 634 -7.05 -5.67 8.26
C ASN A 634 -6.55 -7.07 7.87
N GLN A 635 -5.23 -7.32 7.89
CA GLN A 635 -4.69 -8.63 7.55
C GLN A 635 -4.75 -9.56 8.78
N PRO A 636 -5.08 -10.85 8.59
CA PRO A 636 -4.99 -11.81 9.67
C PRO A 636 -3.53 -12.01 10.08
N VAL A 637 -3.30 -12.18 11.38
CA VAL A 637 -1.93 -12.29 11.95
C VAL A 637 -1.12 -13.44 11.33
N GLN A 638 -1.78 -14.48 10.83
CA GLN A 638 -1.12 -15.59 10.14
C GLN A 638 -0.47 -15.20 8.81
N SER A 639 -1.09 -14.29 8.05
CA SER A 639 -0.54 -13.81 6.77
C SER A 639 0.32 -12.56 6.94
N PHE A 640 0.52 -12.11 8.18
CA PHE A 640 1.28 -10.90 8.46
C PHE A 640 2.74 -11.07 8.04
N SER A 641 3.15 -10.28 7.05
CA SER A 641 4.55 -10.05 6.73
C SER A 641 5.01 -8.79 7.46
N GLU A 642 6.26 -8.78 7.92
CA GLU A 642 6.84 -7.56 8.49
C GLU A 642 6.78 -6.42 7.46
N PRO A 643 6.32 -5.22 7.86
CA PRO A 643 6.21 -4.09 6.95
C PRO A 643 7.60 -3.67 6.45
N GLN A 644 7.63 -3.09 5.25
CA GLN A 644 8.85 -2.54 4.67
C GLN A 644 9.52 -1.55 5.65
N THR A 645 10.85 -1.49 5.62
CA THR A 645 11.64 -0.61 6.49
C THR A 645 11.19 0.86 6.37
N ASP A 646 10.76 1.29 5.18
CA ASP A 646 10.25 2.64 4.93
C ASP A 646 8.99 2.95 5.74
N ILE A 647 8.06 2.00 5.84
CA ILE A 647 6.82 2.16 6.62
C ILE A 647 7.16 2.23 8.10
N LEU A 648 8.09 1.41 8.59
CA LEU A 648 8.55 1.45 9.99
C LEU A 648 9.21 2.79 10.33
N MET A 649 10.07 3.30 9.45
CA MET A 649 10.70 4.61 9.62
C MET A 649 9.67 5.74 9.60
N ALA A 650 8.68 5.69 8.71
CA ALA A 650 7.62 6.69 8.64
C ALA A 650 6.72 6.66 9.89
N LEU A 651 6.35 5.48 10.40
CA LEU A 651 5.62 5.33 11.66
C LEU A 651 6.41 5.90 12.85
N HIS A 652 7.72 5.64 12.90
CA HIS A 652 8.59 6.21 13.94
C HIS A 652 8.66 7.73 13.86
N SER A 653 8.85 8.27 12.65
CA SER A 653 8.84 9.72 12.39
C SER A 653 7.50 10.35 12.77
N TYR A 654 6.38 9.66 12.54
CA TYR A 654 5.06 10.13 12.91
C TYR A 654 4.85 10.17 14.42
N CYS A 655 5.29 9.12 15.12
CA CYS A 655 5.26 9.09 16.58
C CYS A 655 6.05 10.27 17.16
N GLU A 656 7.26 10.50 16.67
CA GLU A 656 8.10 11.62 17.12
C GLU A 656 7.47 12.98 16.77
N PHE A 657 6.85 13.11 15.59
CA PHE A 657 6.11 14.31 15.19
C PHE A 657 4.97 14.63 16.16
N LEU A 658 4.17 13.63 16.54
CA LEU A 658 3.06 13.79 17.49
C LEU A 658 3.55 14.19 18.88
N GLU A 659 4.65 13.59 19.36
CA GLU A 659 5.24 13.89 20.66
C GLU A 659 5.82 15.31 20.76
N ARG A 660 6.40 15.82 19.66
CA ARG A 660 6.94 17.18 19.58
C ARG A 660 5.85 18.25 19.52
N ASN A 661 4.63 17.89 19.10
CA ASN A 661 3.53 18.82 18.90
C ASN A 661 2.31 18.51 19.81
N PRO A 662 2.46 18.46 21.16
CA PRO A 662 1.35 18.15 22.06
C PRO A 662 0.23 19.20 22.03
N GLY A 663 0.54 20.42 21.54
CA GLY A 663 -0.43 21.50 21.34
C GLY A 663 -1.53 21.17 20.32
N LEU A 664 -1.32 20.18 19.44
CA LEU A 664 -2.36 19.71 18.51
C LEU A 664 -3.57 19.12 19.25
N ALA A 665 -3.36 18.52 20.43
CA ALA A 665 -4.40 17.91 21.26
C ALA A 665 -4.99 18.87 22.32
N SER A 666 -4.62 20.15 22.30
CA SER A 666 -4.99 21.13 23.34
C SER A 666 -5.55 22.43 22.74
N ARG A 667 -6.17 22.37 21.55
CA ARG A 667 -6.62 23.56 20.78
C ARG A 667 -7.77 24.36 21.40
N THR A 668 -8.13 24.11 22.66
CA THR A 668 -9.25 24.77 23.35
C THR A 668 -9.04 26.27 23.66
N LEU A 669 -7.88 26.89 23.35
CA LEU A 669 -7.54 28.21 23.91
C LEU A 669 -6.97 29.28 22.96
N LEU A 670 -6.81 29.03 21.65
CA LEU A 670 -6.19 30.02 20.74
C LEU A 670 -7.18 30.97 20.03
N THR A 671 -8.50 30.81 20.23
CA THR A 671 -9.54 31.63 19.57
C THR A 671 -10.46 32.39 20.53
N SER A 672 -10.00 32.71 21.75
CA SER A 672 -10.69 33.72 22.59
C SER A 672 -10.63 35.15 22.00
N ASN A 673 -9.93 35.34 20.88
CA ASN A 673 -9.81 36.63 20.19
C ASN A 673 -10.63 36.72 18.89
N ALA A 674 -11.58 35.82 18.64
CA ALA A 674 -12.61 36.06 17.64
C ALA A 674 -13.57 37.15 18.16
N PRO A 675 -13.79 38.27 17.42
CA PRO A 675 -14.73 39.29 17.86
C PRO A 675 -16.11 38.66 17.97
N ALA A 676 -16.74 38.82 19.13
CA ALA A 676 -18.06 38.29 19.47
C ALA A 676 -19.06 38.49 18.33
N LYS A 677 -19.26 37.46 17.51
CA LYS A 677 -20.36 37.39 16.55
C LYS A 677 -21.51 36.62 17.21
N HIS A 678 -22.40 37.40 17.80
CA HIS A 678 -23.85 37.20 17.97
C HIS A 678 -24.41 35.77 18.17
N ILE A 679 -25.08 35.60 19.32
CA ILE A 679 -26.24 34.72 19.58
C ILE A 679 -26.02 33.24 19.20
N VAL A 680 -25.09 32.58 19.88
CA VAL A 680 -25.06 31.11 19.97
C VAL A 680 -25.86 30.72 21.21
N SER A 681 -26.88 29.88 21.09
CA SER A 681 -27.66 29.38 22.23
C SER A 681 -26.75 28.60 23.20
N ARG A 682 -27.03 28.66 24.50
CA ARG A 682 -26.24 28.00 25.56
C ARG A 682 -26.05 26.49 25.29
N GLU A 683 -27.03 25.85 24.67
CA GLU A 683 -26.99 24.44 24.25
C GLU A 683 -25.94 24.18 23.17
N ILE A 684 -25.82 25.06 22.17
CA ILE A 684 -24.80 24.93 21.10
C ILE A 684 -23.40 25.16 21.67
N GLN A 685 -23.24 26.12 22.60
CA GLN A 685 -21.95 26.34 23.27
C GLN A 685 -21.52 25.11 24.09
N MET A 686 -22.42 24.51 24.87
CA MET A 686 -22.13 23.28 25.62
C MET A 686 -21.75 22.11 24.69
N LYS A 687 -22.45 21.97 23.55
CA LYS A 687 -22.15 20.95 22.55
C LYS A 687 -20.83 21.20 21.82
N LEU A 688 -20.45 22.45 21.64
CA LEU A 688 -19.16 22.82 21.07
C LEU A 688 -18.02 22.51 22.04
N ASP A 689 -18.18 22.81 23.33
CA ASP A 689 -17.21 22.44 24.37
C ASP A 689 -17.06 20.91 24.48
N GLU A 690 -18.16 20.16 24.37
CA GLU A 690 -18.16 18.70 24.27
C GLU A 690 -17.38 18.21 23.04
N ALA A 691 -17.57 18.84 21.88
CA ALA A 691 -16.86 18.53 20.64
C ALA A 691 -15.34 18.75 20.77
N TYR A 692 -14.91 19.87 21.37
CA TYR A 692 -13.50 20.12 21.63
C TYR A 692 -12.90 19.10 22.60
N ASN A 693 -13.62 18.74 23.67
CA ASN A 693 -13.14 17.74 24.62
C ASN A 693 -13.02 16.35 23.97
N ALA A 694 -14.03 15.94 23.19
CA ALA A 694 -14.02 14.69 22.44
C ALA A 694 -12.88 14.63 21.41
N GLU A 695 -12.62 15.73 20.69
CA GLU A 695 -11.51 15.81 19.74
C GLU A 695 -10.16 15.66 20.44
N ASN A 696 -9.93 16.41 21.51
CA ASN A 696 -8.70 16.35 22.28
C ASN A 696 -8.45 14.93 22.83
N GLN A 697 -9.49 14.27 23.34
CA GLN A 697 -9.42 12.88 23.80
C GLN A 697 -9.12 11.91 22.66
N SER A 698 -9.75 12.10 21.50
CA SER A 698 -9.53 11.26 20.32
C SER A 698 -8.11 11.40 19.77
N ILE A 699 -7.53 12.61 19.77
CA ILE A 699 -6.13 12.82 19.35
C ILE A 699 -5.16 12.19 20.35
N ARG A 700 -5.39 12.31 21.66
CA ARG A 700 -4.56 11.63 22.68
C ARG A 700 -4.59 10.11 22.52
N THR A 701 -5.77 9.57 22.20
CA THR A 701 -5.92 8.13 21.95
C THR A 701 -5.21 7.70 20.68
N LEU A 702 -5.20 8.53 19.62
CA LEU A 702 -4.40 8.29 18.41
C LEU A 702 -2.90 8.21 18.72
N VAL A 703 -2.36 9.15 19.50
CA VAL A 703 -0.94 9.12 19.92
C VAL A 703 -0.62 7.78 20.60
N TRP A 704 -1.52 7.32 21.46
CA TRP A 704 -1.34 6.04 22.13
C TRP A 704 -1.45 4.85 21.15
N LEU A 705 -2.39 4.88 20.21
CA LEU A 705 -2.56 3.84 19.19
C LEU A 705 -1.32 3.71 18.29
N VAL A 706 -0.72 4.82 17.87
CA VAL A 706 0.52 4.84 17.08
C VAL A 706 1.67 4.18 17.84
N LYS A 707 1.82 4.50 19.13
CA LYS A 707 2.83 3.87 19.99
C LYS A 707 2.59 2.38 20.14
N ALA A 708 1.37 1.98 20.49
CA ALA A 708 0.99 0.57 20.63
C ALA A 708 1.22 -0.20 19.32
N THR A 709 1.03 0.42 18.17
CA THR A 709 1.33 -0.19 16.86
C THR A 709 2.83 -0.44 16.69
N LEU A 710 3.68 0.55 16.94
CA LEU A 710 5.14 0.40 16.87
C LEU A 710 5.69 -0.65 17.84
N GLU A 711 5.14 -0.70 19.04
CA GLU A 711 5.48 -1.69 20.06
C GLU A 711 5.06 -3.09 19.65
N LEU A 712 3.84 -3.28 19.14
CA LEU A 712 3.37 -4.59 18.66
C LEU A 712 4.21 -5.07 17.47
N LEU A 713 4.52 -4.18 16.51
CA LEU A 713 5.43 -4.52 15.40
C LEU A 713 6.80 -4.95 15.90
N SER A 714 7.34 -4.27 16.92
CA SER A 714 8.59 -4.66 17.57
C SER A 714 8.49 -6.02 18.25
N PHE A 715 7.39 -6.30 18.96
CA PHE A 715 7.14 -7.58 19.60
C PHE A 715 7.02 -8.74 18.60
N LEU A 716 6.30 -8.54 17.49
CA LEU A 716 6.17 -9.55 16.44
C LEU A 716 7.50 -9.84 15.75
N SER A 717 8.32 -8.81 15.51
CA SER A 717 9.68 -8.95 14.98
C SER A 717 10.54 -9.82 15.92
N ILE A 718 10.49 -9.55 17.25
CA ILE A 718 11.15 -10.38 18.27
C ILE A 718 10.63 -11.83 18.22
N CYS A 719 9.31 -12.04 18.20
CA CYS A 719 8.72 -13.39 18.20
C CYS A 719 9.14 -14.22 16.98
N ARG A 720 9.37 -13.55 15.83
CA ARG A 720 9.88 -14.18 14.62
C ARG A 720 11.35 -14.52 14.73
N ASP A 721 12.19 -13.63 15.27
CA ASP A 721 13.62 -13.88 15.50
C ASP A 721 13.85 -15.10 16.41
N TYR A 722 12.95 -15.31 17.38
CA TYR A 722 12.97 -16.50 18.23
C TYR A 722 12.19 -17.70 17.67
N HIS A 723 11.65 -17.64 16.45
CA HIS A 723 10.88 -18.71 15.79
C HIS A 723 9.75 -19.30 16.66
N ILE A 724 8.95 -18.44 17.31
CA ILE A 724 7.80 -18.85 18.16
C ILE A 724 6.47 -18.50 17.53
N LEU A 725 6.45 -17.48 16.68
CA LEU A 725 5.22 -16.96 16.08
C LEU A 725 4.45 -18.08 15.35
N GLU A 726 5.10 -18.82 14.44
CA GLU A 726 4.43 -19.90 13.71
C GLU A 726 3.88 -21.04 14.59
N PRO A 727 4.65 -21.62 15.53
CA PRO A 727 4.11 -22.62 16.47
C PRO A 727 2.93 -22.09 17.31
N ALA A 728 3.04 -20.88 17.85
CA ALA A 728 2.02 -20.29 18.71
C ALA A 728 0.70 -20.03 17.94
N LEU A 729 0.81 -19.60 16.69
CA LEU A 729 -0.33 -19.40 15.79
C LEU A 729 -1.01 -20.71 15.37
N ARG A 730 -0.29 -21.85 15.34
CA ARG A 730 -0.84 -23.17 14.99
C ARG A 730 -1.58 -23.84 16.15
N SER A 731 -1.21 -23.55 17.40
CA SER A 731 -1.78 -24.19 18.59
C SER A 731 -3.19 -23.75 18.94
N SER A 732 -3.69 -22.65 18.38
CA SER A 732 -5.05 -22.17 18.66
C SER A 732 -5.79 -21.80 17.37
N HIS A 733 -6.87 -22.52 17.10
CA HIS A 733 -7.77 -22.28 15.96
C HIS A 733 -8.42 -20.89 16.01
N ASP A 734 -8.51 -20.29 17.18
CA ASP A 734 -9.09 -18.96 17.40
C ASP A 734 -8.17 -17.82 16.94
N ILE A 735 -6.86 -18.03 16.85
CA ILE A 735 -5.90 -16.98 16.48
C ILE A 735 -5.83 -16.77 14.96
N GLN A 736 -6.20 -17.77 14.16
CA GLN A 736 -6.06 -17.74 12.70
C GLN A 736 -6.90 -16.66 12.01
N LYS A 737 -7.92 -16.12 12.70
CA LYS A 737 -8.84 -15.11 12.16
C LYS A 737 -8.73 -13.75 12.83
N ILE A 738 -7.86 -13.59 13.82
CA ILE A 738 -7.69 -12.30 14.51
C ILE A 738 -6.93 -11.38 13.57
N GLU A 739 -7.48 -10.19 13.36
CA GLU A 739 -6.87 -9.13 12.56
C GLU A 739 -5.85 -8.34 13.38
N PHE A 740 -4.92 -7.65 12.71
CA PHE A 740 -3.92 -6.84 13.40
C PHE A 740 -4.55 -5.74 14.28
N GLU A 741 -5.65 -5.13 13.81
CA GLU A 741 -6.45 -4.19 14.61
C GLU A 741 -6.88 -4.80 15.96
N GLU A 742 -7.41 -6.02 15.92
CA GLU A 742 -7.99 -6.69 17.07
C GLU A 742 -6.94 -7.00 18.14
N LEU A 743 -5.69 -7.29 17.75
CA LEU A 743 -4.58 -7.50 18.68
C LEU A 743 -4.32 -6.29 19.56
N ILE A 744 -4.45 -5.07 19.02
CA ILE A 744 -4.13 -3.83 19.75
C ILE A 744 -5.35 -3.34 20.54
N ALA A 745 -6.52 -3.33 19.91
CA ALA A 745 -7.69 -2.63 20.39
C ALA A 745 -8.60 -3.50 21.29
N THR A 746 -8.45 -4.82 21.30
CA THR A 746 -9.31 -5.72 22.08
C THR A 746 -8.60 -6.33 23.30
N PRO A 747 -9.30 -6.58 24.41
CA PRO A 747 -8.74 -7.28 25.57
C PRO A 747 -8.33 -8.70 25.21
N ARG A 748 -9.15 -9.40 24.39
CA ARG A 748 -8.81 -10.73 23.84
C ARG A 748 -7.48 -10.72 23.08
N GLY A 749 -7.22 -9.68 22.28
CA GLY A 749 -5.97 -9.50 21.57
C GLY A 749 -4.78 -9.30 22.51
N ARG A 750 -4.96 -8.52 23.59
CA ARG A 750 -3.92 -8.31 24.61
C ARG A 750 -3.61 -9.57 25.40
N ASP A 751 -4.64 -10.31 25.80
CA ASP A 751 -4.47 -11.61 26.48
C ASP A 751 -3.64 -12.55 25.60
N LEU A 752 -3.92 -12.57 24.30
CA LEU A 752 -3.16 -13.36 23.34
C LEU A 752 -1.69 -12.91 23.21
N VAL A 753 -1.41 -11.60 23.18
CA VAL A 753 -0.04 -11.08 23.20
C VAL A 753 0.70 -11.54 24.46
N SER A 754 0.01 -11.56 25.61
CA SER A 754 0.54 -12.07 26.88
C SER A 754 0.80 -13.59 26.83
N ASP A 755 -0.09 -14.37 26.22
CA ASP A 755 0.11 -15.81 26.02
C ASP A 755 1.32 -16.11 25.13
N ILE A 756 1.50 -15.37 24.04
CA ILE A 756 2.66 -15.49 23.15
C ILE A 756 3.95 -15.12 23.89
N ALA A 757 3.93 -14.05 24.69
CA ALA A 757 5.07 -13.64 25.50
C ALA A 757 5.42 -14.72 26.55
N THR A 758 4.41 -15.32 27.18
CA THR A 758 4.59 -16.43 28.12
C THR A 758 5.21 -17.64 27.42
N ALA A 759 4.73 -18.01 26.22
CA ALA A 759 5.33 -19.08 25.42
C ALA A 759 6.77 -18.78 25.01
N LEU A 760 7.09 -17.51 24.71
CA LEU A 760 8.43 -17.04 24.41
C LEU A 760 9.38 -17.18 25.60
N VAL A 761 8.96 -16.77 26.78
CA VAL A 761 9.70 -16.95 28.03
C VAL A 761 9.89 -18.45 28.32
N GLN A 762 8.83 -19.26 28.21
CA GLN A 762 8.91 -20.71 28.42
C GLN A 762 9.89 -21.40 27.45
N LYS A 763 9.97 -20.95 26.19
CA LYS A 763 10.95 -21.46 25.23
C LYS A 763 12.39 -21.11 25.65
N GLN A 764 12.64 -19.88 26.10
CA GLN A 764 13.96 -19.48 26.60
C GLN A 764 14.38 -20.32 27.82
N LEU A 765 13.44 -20.57 28.73
CA LEU A 765 13.66 -21.43 29.90
C LEU A 765 14.03 -22.86 29.50
N LYS A 766 13.36 -23.43 28.49
CA LYS A 766 13.72 -24.76 27.94
C LYS A 766 15.12 -24.78 27.33
N MET A 767 15.54 -23.68 26.71
CA MET A 767 16.88 -23.53 26.11
C MET A 767 17.97 -23.20 27.15
N ARG A 768 17.63 -23.08 28.44
CA ARG A 768 18.53 -22.70 29.53
C ARG A 768 19.25 -21.36 29.31
N ALA A 769 18.64 -20.46 28.55
CA ALA A 769 19.10 -19.08 28.41
C ALA A 769 18.47 -18.21 29.52
N SER A 770 19.14 -17.13 29.93
CA SER A 770 18.58 -16.20 30.91
C SER A 770 17.46 -15.37 30.29
N VAL A 771 16.32 -15.25 30.98
CA VAL A 771 15.17 -14.46 30.49
C VAL A 771 15.42 -12.95 30.69
N ASP A 772 16.34 -12.56 31.57
CA ASP A 772 16.63 -11.15 31.89
C ASP A 772 16.89 -10.24 30.67
N SER A 773 17.69 -10.68 29.70
CA SER A 773 17.95 -9.90 28.49
C SER A 773 16.69 -9.74 27.64
N LEU A 774 15.87 -10.79 27.54
CA LEU A 774 14.60 -10.74 26.82
C LEU A 774 13.61 -9.81 27.54
N CYS A 775 13.48 -9.92 28.85
CA CYS A 775 12.64 -9.07 29.68
C CYS A 775 13.03 -7.59 29.57
N GLN A 776 14.32 -7.26 29.56
CA GLN A 776 14.79 -5.90 29.32
C GLN A 776 14.43 -5.40 27.91
N ILE A 777 14.57 -6.25 26.89
CA ILE A 777 14.16 -5.91 25.51
C ILE A 777 12.65 -5.66 25.44
N LEU A 778 11.83 -6.51 26.08
CA LEU A 778 10.37 -6.34 26.11
C LEU A 778 9.97 -5.05 26.84
N LEU A 779 10.58 -4.76 27.98
CA LEU A 779 10.32 -3.53 28.75
C LEU A 779 10.76 -2.27 27.99
N GLN A 780 11.89 -2.34 27.28
CA GLN A 780 12.42 -1.21 26.52
C GLN A 780 11.65 -0.96 25.22
N ARG A 781 11.26 -2.03 24.50
CA ARG A 781 10.64 -1.91 23.17
C ARG A 781 9.11 -1.95 23.19
N CYS A 782 8.48 -2.48 24.24
CA CYS A 782 7.04 -2.75 24.30
C CYS A 782 6.40 -2.38 25.67
N PRO A 783 6.63 -1.17 26.23
CA PRO A 783 6.17 -0.79 27.57
C PRO A 783 4.65 -0.65 27.74
N THR A 784 3.89 -0.45 26.66
CA THR A 784 2.42 -0.38 26.67
C THR A 784 1.78 -1.75 26.89
N PHE A 785 2.44 -2.81 26.41
CA PHE A 785 1.97 -4.19 26.58
C PHE A 785 2.55 -4.82 27.85
N PHE A 786 3.87 -4.68 28.06
CA PHE A 786 4.57 -5.32 29.18
C PHE A 786 5.01 -4.28 30.20
N GLY A 787 4.18 -4.10 31.23
CA GLY A 787 4.52 -3.24 32.37
C GLY A 787 5.59 -3.87 33.27
N GLU A 788 6.13 -3.08 34.20
CA GLU A 788 7.11 -3.58 35.18
C GLU A 788 6.57 -4.78 35.98
N GLY A 789 5.27 -4.81 36.28
CA GLY A 789 4.65 -5.91 37.03
C GLY A 789 4.70 -7.26 36.30
N GLU A 790 4.41 -7.28 35.00
CA GLU A 790 4.42 -8.51 34.19
C GLU A 790 5.84 -9.03 33.97
N ILE A 791 6.80 -8.12 33.75
CA ILE A 791 8.22 -8.47 33.61
C ILE A 791 8.75 -9.12 34.89
N VAL A 792 8.41 -8.57 36.04
CA VAL A 792 8.79 -9.15 37.34
C VAL A 792 8.14 -10.52 37.56
N ILE A 793 6.93 -10.75 37.05
CA ILE A 793 6.30 -12.09 37.06
C ILE A 793 7.11 -13.06 36.18
N PHE A 794 7.52 -12.68 34.97
CA PHE A 794 8.36 -13.53 34.12
C PHE A 794 9.70 -13.88 34.77
N GLN A 795 10.38 -12.91 35.38
CA GLN A 795 11.60 -13.15 36.15
C GLN A 795 11.36 -14.08 37.35
N GLY A 796 10.26 -13.89 38.07
CA GLY A 796 9.86 -14.78 39.16
C GLY A 796 9.60 -16.22 38.69
N THR A 797 8.95 -16.39 37.52
CA THR A 797 8.73 -17.72 36.93
C THR A 797 10.05 -18.39 36.50
N GLU A 798 11.03 -17.63 36.03
CA GLU A 798 12.37 -18.16 35.75
C GLU A 798 13.05 -18.69 37.02
N CYS A 799 13.04 -17.92 38.12
CA CYS A 799 13.59 -18.37 39.40
C CYS A 799 12.88 -19.64 39.92
N LEU A 800 11.56 -19.71 39.76
CA LEU A 800 10.77 -20.88 40.15
C LEU A 800 11.11 -22.12 39.31
N GLU A 801 11.24 -21.98 37.99
CA GLU A 801 11.63 -23.08 37.11
C GLU A 801 13.07 -23.55 37.36
N ARG A 802 13.99 -22.63 37.68
CA ARG A 802 15.34 -22.98 38.14
C ARG A 802 15.28 -23.78 39.44
N ALA A 803 14.46 -23.38 40.41
CA ALA A 803 14.29 -24.10 41.67
C ALA A 803 13.79 -25.54 41.47
N LEU A 804 12.89 -25.78 40.49
CA LEU A 804 12.43 -27.12 40.12
C LEU A 804 13.56 -28.02 39.58
N GLN A 805 14.56 -27.44 38.93
CA GLN A 805 15.68 -28.17 38.31
C GLN A 805 16.88 -28.35 39.25
N THR A 806 17.04 -27.48 40.25
CA THR A 806 18.16 -27.50 41.20
C THR A 806 18.06 -28.66 42.19
N ARG A 807 19.12 -29.46 42.29
CA ARG A 807 19.19 -30.61 43.23
C ARG A 807 19.58 -30.20 44.65
N ASP A 808 20.41 -29.17 44.80
CA ASP A 808 20.84 -28.65 46.11
C ASP A 808 19.66 -27.97 46.83
N SER A 809 19.42 -28.40 48.08
CA SER A 809 18.39 -27.82 48.94
C SER A 809 18.66 -26.36 49.32
N ALA A 810 19.92 -25.96 49.49
CA ALA A 810 20.25 -24.59 49.91
C ALA A 810 20.03 -23.60 48.76
N GLU A 811 20.56 -23.91 47.58
CA GLU A 811 20.37 -23.12 46.37
C GLU A 811 18.91 -23.10 45.91
N ARG A 812 18.18 -24.22 46.04
CA ARG A 812 16.73 -24.28 45.77
C ARG A 812 15.95 -23.32 46.66
N ASN A 813 16.23 -23.29 47.97
CA ASN A 813 15.57 -22.38 48.90
C ASN A 813 15.89 -20.91 48.60
N LEU A 814 17.11 -20.60 48.16
CA LEU A 814 17.49 -19.24 47.75
C LEU A 814 16.67 -18.80 46.52
N GLN A 815 16.57 -19.64 45.49
CA GLN A 815 15.78 -19.35 44.28
C GLN A 815 14.28 -19.18 44.60
N LEU A 816 13.74 -19.97 45.53
CA LEU A 816 12.34 -19.85 46.00
C LEU A 816 12.07 -18.54 46.76
N GLN A 817 13.03 -18.09 47.56
CA GLN A 817 12.93 -16.80 48.26
C GLN A 817 13.00 -15.63 47.28
N GLU A 818 13.88 -15.69 46.28
CA GLU A 818 13.97 -14.68 45.23
C GLU A 818 12.71 -14.67 44.35
N SER A 819 12.17 -15.83 43.97
CA SER A 819 10.91 -15.90 43.21
C SER A 819 9.74 -15.29 44.00
N LEU A 820 9.67 -15.54 45.32
CA LEU A 820 8.64 -14.94 46.17
C LEU A 820 8.75 -13.42 46.22
N LYS A 821 9.95 -12.86 46.42
CA LYS A 821 10.17 -11.40 46.42
C LYS A 821 9.71 -10.76 45.12
N LEU A 822 10.01 -11.39 43.98
CA LEU A 822 9.59 -10.93 42.67
C LEU A 822 8.05 -10.99 42.54
N PHE A 823 7.42 -12.13 42.83
CA PHE A 823 5.96 -12.24 42.73
C PHE A 823 5.21 -11.26 43.64
N LEU A 824 5.70 -11.01 44.86
CA LEU A 824 5.10 -10.02 45.77
C LEU A 824 5.11 -8.60 45.18
N ARG A 825 6.16 -8.23 44.45
CA ARG A 825 6.24 -6.94 43.75
C ARG A 825 5.29 -6.87 42.54
N GLY A 826 4.96 -8.00 41.92
CA GLY A 826 4.07 -8.12 40.76
C GLY A 826 2.59 -8.45 41.07
N CYS A 827 2.20 -8.56 42.36
CA CYS A 827 0.87 -9.06 42.77
C CYS A 827 -0.33 -8.35 42.13
N SER A 828 -0.24 -7.05 41.86
CA SER A 828 -1.34 -6.28 41.26
C SER A 828 -1.60 -6.60 39.78
N SER A 829 -0.59 -7.13 39.07
CA SER A 829 -0.68 -7.47 37.65
C SER A 829 -0.92 -8.96 37.39
N MET A 830 -0.94 -9.80 38.45
CA MET A 830 -1.02 -11.24 38.32
C MET A 830 -2.47 -11.73 38.16
N SER A 831 -2.72 -12.55 37.13
CA SER A 831 -4.02 -13.20 36.91
C SER A 831 -4.29 -14.33 37.91
N LEU A 832 -5.57 -14.71 38.11
CA LEU A 832 -5.93 -15.84 38.99
C LEU A 832 -5.40 -17.18 38.46
N ALA A 833 -5.35 -17.34 37.12
CA ALA A 833 -4.82 -18.54 36.49
C ALA A 833 -3.31 -18.69 36.74
N THR A 834 -2.55 -17.60 36.56
CA THR A 834 -1.11 -17.57 36.83
C THR A 834 -0.81 -17.81 38.31
N LEU A 835 -1.59 -17.21 39.21
CA LEU A 835 -1.47 -17.45 40.66
C LEU A 835 -1.73 -18.93 41.01
N SER A 836 -2.72 -19.56 40.38
CA SER A 836 -3.01 -20.98 40.58
C SER A 836 -1.85 -21.87 40.12
N GLU A 837 -1.26 -21.59 38.96
CA GLU A 837 -0.09 -22.33 38.44
C GLU A 837 1.12 -22.19 39.38
N ILE A 838 1.42 -20.96 39.82
CA ILE A 838 2.52 -20.71 40.77
C ILE A 838 2.26 -21.42 42.10
N SER A 839 1.02 -21.39 42.59
CA SER A 839 0.62 -22.06 43.84
C SER A 839 0.81 -23.58 43.75
N GLN A 840 0.43 -24.20 42.64
CA GLN A 840 0.66 -25.64 42.42
C GLN A 840 2.15 -25.98 42.38
N LYS A 841 2.98 -25.16 41.72
CA LYS A 841 4.43 -25.34 41.68
C LYS A 841 5.07 -25.18 43.06
N TYR A 842 4.69 -24.16 43.84
CA TYR A 842 5.13 -23.99 45.23
C TYR A 842 4.71 -25.15 46.12
N GLN A 843 3.50 -25.69 45.94
CA GLN A 843 3.03 -26.88 46.65
C GLN A 843 3.89 -28.11 46.30
N SER A 844 4.22 -28.31 45.03
CA SER A 844 5.08 -29.43 44.59
C SER A 844 6.50 -29.36 45.18
N LEU A 845 6.99 -28.16 45.45
CA LEU A 845 8.29 -27.88 46.07
C LEU A 845 8.23 -27.79 47.60
N ALA A 846 7.07 -28.05 48.21
CA ALA A 846 6.81 -27.91 49.65
C ALA A 846 7.11 -26.50 50.22
N PHE A 847 7.03 -25.45 49.41
CA PHE A 847 7.27 -24.05 49.81
C PHE A 847 5.96 -23.37 50.26
N PHE A 848 5.35 -23.92 51.30
CA PHE A 848 4.05 -23.45 51.81
C PHE A 848 4.05 -22.02 52.38
N PRO A 849 5.08 -21.55 53.10
CA PRO A 849 5.10 -20.18 53.63
C PRO A 849 4.97 -19.12 52.53
N GLY A 850 5.70 -19.30 51.42
CA GLY A 850 5.63 -18.37 50.28
C GLY A 850 4.31 -18.42 49.53
N LEU A 851 3.65 -19.59 49.47
CA LEU A 851 2.31 -19.72 48.89
C LEU A 851 1.28 -18.90 49.69
N ILE A 852 1.29 -19.03 51.02
CA ILE A 852 0.36 -18.31 51.89
C ILE A 852 0.61 -16.79 51.81
N GLU A 853 1.88 -16.37 51.86
CA GLU A 853 2.24 -14.95 51.77
C GLU A 853 1.83 -14.33 50.43
N LEU A 854 2.09 -15.03 49.32
CA LEU A 854 1.70 -14.58 47.98
C LEU A 854 0.17 -14.51 47.83
N GLY A 855 -0.55 -15.52 48.33
CA GLY A 855 -2.00 -15.57 48.31
C GLY A 855 -2.64 -14.43 49.10
N LEU A 856 -2.15 -14.17 50.32
CA LEU A 856 -2.64 -13.05 51.14
C LEU A 856 -2.36 -11.69 50.49
N CYS A 857 -1.16 -11.51 49.94
CA CYS A 857 -0.81 -10.29 49.23
C CYS A 857 -1.70 -10.06 47.99
N SER A 858 -1.97 -11.12 47.23
CA SER A 858 -2.86 -11.08 46.05
C SER A 858 -4.32 -10.80 46.42
N ALA A 859 -4.80 -11.34 47.55
CA ALA A 859 -6.14 -11.03 48.05
C ALA A 859 -6.26 -9.56 48.47
N GLN A 860 -5.22 -9.01 49.12
CA GLN A 860 -5.18 -7.62 49.55
C GLN A 860 -5.06 -6.65 48.37
N SER A 861 -4.27 -6.97 47.34
CA SER A 861 -4.11 -6.10 46.16
C SER A 861 -5.37 -6.02 45.29
N ARG A 862 -6.24 -7.03 45.33
CA ARG A 862 -7.50 -7.08 44.57
C ARG A 862 -8.68 -6.42 45.29
N ASP A 863 -8.58 -6.25 46.61
CA ASP A 863 -9.61 -5.63 47.44
C ASP A 863 -8.97 -4.64 48.42
N THR A 864 -8.42 -3.55 47.89
CA THR A 864 -7.75 -2.50 48.66
C THR A 864 -8.70 -1.84 49.67
N ASP A 865 -9.98 -1.74 49.29
CA ASP A 865 -11.00 -1.02 50.05
C ASP A 865 -11.78 -1.95 51.00
N ASN A 866 -11.41 -3.23 51.07
CA ASN A 866 -12.05 -4.26 51.89
C ASN A 866 -13.57 -4.35 51.67
N ILE A 867 -13.99 -4.24 50.42
CA ILE A 867 -15.38 -4.36 49.96
C ILE A 867 -15.94 -5.73 50.36
N ALA A 868 -15.15 -6.81 50.29
CA ALA A 868 -15.60 -8.14 50.69
C ALA A 868 -15.90 -8.22 52.19
N LEU A 869 -15.11 -7.54 53.03
CA LEU A 869 -15.36 -7.46 54.47
C LEU A 869 -16.61 -6.63 54.79
N ALA A 870 -16.84 -5.55 54.04
CA ALA A 870 -18.04 -4.74 54.19
C ALA A 870 -19.31 -5.52 53.80
N ALA A 871 -19.25 -6.30 52.71
CA ALA A 871 -20.34 -7.17 52.27
C ALA A 871 -20.63 -8.29 53.29
N PHE A 872 -19.59 -8.91 53.85
CA PHE A 872 -19.73 -9.93 54.90
C PHE A 872 -20.42 -9.40 56.16
N ARG A 873 -20.11 -8.16 56.55
CA ARG A 873 -20.73 -7.51 57.73
C ARG A 873 -22.18 -7.07 57.51
N ALA A 874 -22.61 -6.92 56.25
CA ALA A 874 -23.93 -6.41 55.89
C ALA A 874 -24.56 -7.21 54.72
N PRO A 875 -25.12 -8.42 54.99
CA PRO A 875 -25.57 -9.35 53.96
C PRO A 875 -26.79 -8.90 53.14
N ASN A 876 -27.42 -7.77 53.48
CA ASN A 876 -28.64 -7.24 52.83
C ASN A 876 -28.36 -6.14 51.79
N ILE A 877 -27.10 -5.84 51.47
CA ILE A 877 -26.74 -4.80 50.49
C ILE A 877 -26.78 -5.39 49.08
N GLN A 878 -27.46 -4.72 48.14
CA GLN A 878 -27.37 -5.07 46.71
C GLN A 878 -25.96 -4.72 46.21
N LEU A 879 -25.22 -5.75 45.80
CA LEU A 879 -23.88 -5.62 45.25
C LEU A 879 -23.96 -5.40 43.74
N ASN A 880 -23.13 -4.50 43.22
CA ASN A 880 -22.93 -4.35 41.78
C ASN A 880 -22.13 -5.55 41.23
N THR A 881 -22.24 -5.83 39.92
CA THR A 881 -21.53 -6.93 39.26
C THR A 881 -20.02 -6.94 39.56
N GLN A 882 -19.37 -5.76 39.53
CA GLN A 882 -17.95 -5.61 39.84
C GLN A 882 -17.61 -5.93 41.32
N GLN A 883 -18.49 -5.59 42.26
CA GLN A 883 -18.27 -5.90 43.68
C GLN A 883 -18.39 -7.40 43.94
N GLN A 884 -19.27 -8.07 43.20
CA GLN A 884 -19.47 -9.51 43.27
C GLN A 884 -18.26 -10.27 42.68
N GLU A 885 -17.68 -9.77 41.59
CA GLU A 885 -16.43 -10.30 41.01
C GLU A 885 -15.25 -10.20 41.98
N ILE A 886 -15.11 -9.07 42.70
CA ILE A 886 -14.06 -8.90 43.72
C ILE A 886 -14.20 -9.95 44.84
N ILE A 887 -15.42 -10.18 45.33
CA ILE A 887 -15.70 -11.19 46.36
C ILE A 887 -15.36 -12.60 45.85
N ASN A 888 -15.88 -12.98 44.68
CA ASN A 888 -15.59 -14.28 44.07
C ASN A 888 -14.08 -14.50 43.85
N SER A 889 -13.35 -13.44 43.49
CA SER A 889 -11.89 -13.52 43.32
C SER A 889 -11.16 -13.78 44.64
N ARG A 890 -11.59 -13.17 45.76
CA ARG A 890 -11.01 -13.42 47.10
C ARG A 890 -11.33 -14.83 47.57
N GLU A 891 -12.57 -15.30 47.38
CA GLU A 891 -12.95 -16.68 47.71
C GLU A 891 -12.09 -17.70 46.95
N GLY A 892 -11.86 -17.46 45.65
CA GLY A 892 -10.95 -18.25 44.84
C GLY A 892 -9.53 -18.29 45.42
N ILE A 893 -8.98 -17.16 45.85
CA ILE A 893 -7.64 -17.10 46.44
C ILE A 893 -7.58 -17.83 47.79
N TYR A 894 -8.60 -17.64 48.64
CA TYR A 894 -8.66 -18.31 49.94
C TYR A 894 -8.77 -19.83 49.81
N SER A 895 -9.45 -20.33 48.77
CA SER A 895 -9.49 -21.76 48.50
C SER A 895 -8.09 -22.37 48.35
N PHE A 896 -7.18 -21.70 47.61
CA PHE A 896 -5.79 -22.15 47.46
C PHE A 896 -5.00 -22.13 48.77
N ILE A 897 -5.20 -21.09 49.59
CA ILE A 897 -4.56 -20.98 50.91
C ILE A 897 -5.04 -22.11 51.83
N PHE A 898 -6.35 -22.39 51.86
CA PHE A 898 -6.90 -23.49 52.66
C PHE A 898 -6.45 -24.87 52.18
N GLU A 899 -6.33 -25.08 50.87
CA GLU A 899 -5.75 -26.32 50.32
C GLU A 899 -4.28 -26.50 50.72
N ALA A 900 -3.48 -25.43 50.66
CA ALA A 900 -2.10 -25.46 51.12
C ALA A 900 -2.00 -25.80 52.61
N LEU A 901 -2.84 -25.20 53.46
CA LEU A 901 -2.89 -25.50 54.90
C LEU A 901 -3.30 -26.95 55.18
N LYS A 902 -4.28 -27.49 54.43
CA LYS A 902 -4.67 -28.92 54.52
C LYS A 902 -3.52 -29.84 54.11
N ALA A 903 -2.77 -29.48 53.06
CA ALA A 903 -1.63 -30.26 52.60
C ALA A 903 -0.51 -30.29 53.65
N VAL A 904 -0.22 -29.17 54.34
CA VAL A 904 0.73 -29.12 55.45
C VAL A 904 0.28 -30.04 56.60
N HIS A 905 -1.00 -29.97 56.98
CA HIS A 905 -1.55 -30.80 58.05
C HIS A 905 -1.53 -32.31 57.72
N GLY A 906 -1.71 -32.67 56.45
CA GLY A 906 -1.57 -34.05 55.96
C GLY A 906 -0.12 -34.57 55.96
N ILE A 907 0.88 -33.70 55.84
CA ILE A 907 2.31 -34.03 55.92
C ILE A 907 2.74 -34.24 57.38
N GLU A 908 2.22 -33.43 58.32
CA GLU A 908 2.43 -33.62 59.76
C GLU A 908 1.92 -34.99 60.26
N ALA A 909 0.90 -35.56 59.61
CA ALA A 909 0.44 -36.92 59.92
C ALA A 909 1.37 -38.06 59.43
N ARG A 910 2.37 -37.76 58.57
CA ARG A 910 3.29 -38.78 58.00
C ARG A 910 4.77 -38.59 58.36
N SER A 911 5.19 -37.47 58.94
CA SER A 911 6.61 -37.27 59.29
C SER A 911 6.81 -36.39 60.53
N ILE A 912 6.59 -36.97 61.72
CA ILE A 912 7.05 -36.41 62.99
C ILE A 912 8.50 -36.85 63.20
N SER A 913 9.47 -36.21 62.55
CA SER A 913 10.87 -36.22 63.03
C SER A 913 11.80 -35.13 62.50
N ALA A 914 11.37 -34.21 61.61
CA ALA A 914 12.33 -33.32 60.94
C ALA A 914 12.08 -31.80 60.98
N LEU A 915 11.02 -31.29 61.64
CA LEU A 915 10.63 -29.88 61.46
C LEU A 915 10.33 -29.09 62.75
N VAL A 916 11.14 -29.23 63.79
CA VAL A 916 11.04 -28.39 65.01
C VAL A 916 11.56 -26.95 64.80
N GLY A 917 12.04 -26.59 63.60
CA GLY A 917 12.62 -25.27 63.32
C GLY A 917 11.68 -24.19 62.75
N GLN A 918 10.49 -24.54 62.23
CA GLN A 918 9.62 -23.58 61.51
C GLN A 918 8.30 -23.25 62.22
N ILE A 919 8.09 -23.75 63.44
CA ILE A 919 6.82 -23.65 64.17
C ILE A 919 6.53 -22.24 64.72
N GLY A 920 7.53 -21.33 64.76
CA GLY A 920 7.35 -19.97 65.25
C GLY A 920 6.39 -19.10 64.41
N THR A 921 6.27 -19.37 63.12
CA THR A 921 5.44 -18.55 62.21
C THR A 921 4.03 -19.13 62.01
N PHE A 922 3.85 -20.44 62.24
CA PHE A 922 2.59 -21.15 62.00
C PHE A 922 1.48 -20.74 62.98
N VAL A 923 1.84 -20.40 64.22
CA VAL A 923 0.88 -19.96 65.25
C VAL A 923 0.42 -18.52 65.06
N PHE A 924 1.20 -17.68 64.36
CA PHE A 924 0.87 -16.27 64.17
C PHE A 924 -0.13 -16.04 63.01
N ILE A 925 -0.07 -16.86 61.96
CA ILE A 925 -0.94 -16.73 60.78
C ILE A 925 -2.35 -17.29 61.07
N VAL A 926 -2.46 -18.36 61.86
CA VAL A 926 -3.76 -18.92 62.26
C VAL A 926 -4.55 -17.99 63.20
N PHE A 927 -3.88 -17.01 63.83
CA PHE A 927 -4.53 -16.02 64.68
C PHE A 927 -4.96 -14.73 63.93
N MET A 928 -4.55 -14.57 62.67
CA MET A 928 -4.81 -13.36 61.86
C MET A 928 -5.79 -13.58 60.69
N VAL A 929 -6.13 -14.83 60.37
CA VAL A 929 -7.31 -15.20 59.55
C VAL A 929 -8.51 -15.32 60.47
#